data_AF-A0A8H7TDQ1-F1
#
_entry.id   AF-A0A8H7TDQ1-F1
#
_cell.length_a   1.000
_cell.length_b   1.000
_cell.length_c   1.000
_cell.angle_alpha   90.00
_cell.angle_beta   90.00
_cell.angle_gamma   90.00
#
_symmetry.space_group_name_H-M   'P 1'
#
loop_
_entity.id
_entity.type
_entity.pdbx_description
1 polymer ?
#
loop_
_entity_poly.entity_id
_entity_poly.type
_entity_poly.pdbx_seq_one_letter_code
_entity_poly.pdbx_strand_id
1 'polypeptide(L)'
;MRYSLVAISTTALAAGAYAVTINDVCTTAYVQSTLPADGFVRGLTFDSNSVTASPVFNASVSGENMFPDATLDFCNVTFAYTHDGTRDKVNLNYWLPAPENFKNRYLSTGGGGLAINSGTAISGSLPGGVQYGAVSGLTDGGFGSFTTQFDAVTLLANGTLNWPAVYMFGYQAHHELALIGKEFTKNFFNMSSDAIPSTNSSTSLSKRASFSSNSTKLYSYYQGCSEGGREGWSQVQRFADQFDGAVIGAPAFRYGQQQVNHLHSNVVEQTVGYFPPPCEFEAIVNATITACDGMDGKVDGVVSRTDLCKLNYNINVTIGTPYYCAAVTGSTGSFGKRQSRPVTATPEQNGTVSAKAVEVASTIIDGLKTLDGKQAYLSYQPSASFDDGSTAFDSDTNTWGVSISGLGGEWVTRYLELLDTSTLTSIEGMTYDTLRNLMYEGWQRYEDVLQTTWPDLSPFNAAGGKVIHFHGESDNSIPAASSVRYHESVRQIMYPELSYNESVSALNDWYRLYLVPGAAHCSPDAAQPNGPFPQTNLAVMIEWVENGVVPTTLNATHLAGDNIGANAQVCAWPLRPTWAGNNSTMSCTSHAHSLGYTRPNLKQRLAAAHPSGVFTPKPKSTSQLPQAEADDEDEKESKIYPAPLVLPSSEISLYPREGGQSLRSWMRNSRVNRITEERKTIYISLPPGVDSAEYTVIRSRPTPNYPYSNQLNLNDILDFAIASLPGDAYTLLMLLEHDLYEDEEDEFVCGRAYGGSRVAVVSGARYWPGFDEEENVERVHGWPASHCEAHLETFLDEEGGMKKSKMKTAKNAAADPGASASKQAEKKTPLRRALEVYTPPTTQKALTLLHLARLARTASHEFGHCFGIGHCTYYACIMQGSASLAEDARQPPYLCPVDEAKVLRATGKGVVNERRMEEWRRKRLVVMREFCRGVVDEWGEDGKGSMFECLEEWVSGLLEVEEERKEEENREVERVIIDLTMDD
;
A
#
# COMPACT_ATOMS: atom_id res chain seq x y z
N MET A 1 58.15 75.90 -27.14
CA MET A 1 57.97 74.52 -26.63
C MET A 1 57.77 74.58 -25.14
N ARG A 2 56.77 73.82 -24.64
CA ARG A 2 56.45 73.51 -23.23
C ARG A 2 55.80 74.63 -22.40
N TYR A 3 54.47 74.59 -22.37
CA TYR A 3 53.64 75.15 -21.30
C TYR A 3 53.63 74.18 -20.12
N SER A 4 53.85 74.71 -18.92
CA SER A 4 53.80 73.99 -17.64
C SER A 4 52.35 73.73 -17.23
N LEU A 5 52.02 72.45 -16.97
CA LEU A 5 50.76 72.01 -16.38
C LEU A 5 50.90 71.96 -14.86
N VAL A 6 50.01 72.68 -14.18
CA VAL A 6 49.78 72.65 -12.73
C VAL A 6 49.02 71.36 -12.39
N ALA A 7 49.52 70.62 -11.40
CA ALA A 7 48.88 69.42 -10.89
C ALA A 7 47.64 69.78 -10.05
N ILE A 8 46.48 69.23 -10.43
CA ILE A 8 45.27 69.22 -9.61
C ILE A 8 45.22 67.86 -8.91
N SER A 9 45.33 67.87 -7.59
CA SER A 9 45.11 66.71 -6.73
C SER A 9 43.61 66.38 -6.68
N THR A 10 43.20 65.28 -7.30
CA THR A 10 41.86 64.69 -7.10
C THR A 10 41.93 63.70 -5.94
N THR A 11 41.33 64.07 -4.81
CA THR A 11 41.00 63.12 -3.74
C THR A 11 39.93 62.16 -4.24
N ALA A 12 40.30 60.90 -4.43
CA ALA A 12 39.34 59.82 -4.66
C ALA A 12 38.60 59.53 -3.35
N LEU A 13 37.34 59.97 -3.26
CA LEU A 13 36.39 59.42 -2.30
C LEU A 13 36.09 57.98 -2.72
N ALA A 14 36.66 57.01 -2.02
CA ALA A 14 36.21 55.64 -2.09
C ALA A 14 34.76 55.59 -1.58
N ALA A 15 33.80 55.57 -2.50
CA ALA A 15 32.43 55.20 -2.16
C ALA A 15 32.46 53.71 -1.78
N GLY A 16 32.55 53.41 -0.49
CA GLY A 16 32.30 52.07 0.00
C GLY A 16 30.91 51.66 -0.48
N ALA A 17 30.83 50.56 -1.24
CA ALA A 17 29.56 49.92 -1.50
C ALA A 17 29.05 49.38 -0.16
N TYR A 18 28.13 50.10 0.47
CA TYR A 18 27.44 49.61 1.65
C TYR A 18 26.58 48.43 1.22
N ALA A 19 26.73 47.29 1.91
CA ALA A 19 25.81 46.17 1.75
C ALA A 19 24.41 46.65 2.16
N VAL A 20 23.44 46.38 1.31
CA VAL A 20 22.04 46.77 1.54
C VAL A 20 21.52 45.92 2.69
N THR A 21 21.09 46.58 3.77
CA THR A 21 20.62 45.92 4.98
C THR A 21 19.11 45.75 4.95
N ILE A 22 18.59 44.88 5.82
CA ILE A 22 17.16 44.73 6.01
C ILE A 22 16.45 46.06 6.38
N ASN A 23 17.10 46.98 7.10
CA ASN A 23 16.53 48.29 7.42
C ASN A 23 16.37 49.20 6.20
N ASP A 24 17.22 49.02 5.19
CA ASP A 24 17.16 49.82 3.96
C ASP A 24 15.98 49.39 3.08
N VAL A 25 15.67 48.10 3.06
CA VAL A 25 14.65 47.51 2.17
C VAL A 25 13.32 47.23 2.87
N CYS A 26 13.30 47.06 4.19
CA CYS A 26 12.08 46.79 4.95
C CYS A 26 11.34 48.07 5.33
N THR A 27 10.98 48.87 4.33
CA THR A 27 10.20 50.11 4.50
C THR A 27 8.99 50.07 3.59
N THR A 28 7.88 50.70 4.02
CA THR A 28 6.66 50.78 3.20
C THR A 28 6.94 51.36 1.82
N ALA A 29 7.77 52.41 1.72
CA ALA A 29 8.10 53.05 0.46
C ALA A 29 8.89 52.12 -0.49
N TYR A 30 9.86 51.36 0.04
CA TYR A 30 10.60 50.40 -0.77
C TYR A 30 9.68 49.29 -1.27
N VAL A 31 8.90 48.68 -0.37
CA VAL A 31 7.96 47.62 -0.72
C VAL A 31 6.95 48.08 -1.77
N GLN A 32 6.35 49.27 -1.61
CA GLN A 32 5.43 49.87 -2.59
C GLN A 32 6.08 49.98 -3.98
N SER A 33 7.36 50.35 -4.05
CA SER A 33 8.09 50.47 -5.32
C SER A 33 8.42 49.13 -5.99
N THR A 34 8.25 48.03 -5.26
CA THR A 34 8.58 46.66 -5.69
C THR A 34 7.35 45.78 -5.90
N LEU A 35 6.14 46.30 -5.69
CA LEU A 35 4.92 45.58 -6.01
C LEU A 35 4.89 45.22 -7.51
N PRO A 36 4.30 44.07 -7.88
CA PRO A 36 4.04 43.76 -9.29
C PRO A 36 3.24 44.89 -9.95
N ALA A 37 3.47 45.10 -11.25
CA ALA A 37 2.72 46.11 -11.99
C ALA A 37 1.22 45.75 -12.07
N ASP A 38 0.36 46.76 -12.10
CA ASP A 38 -1.07 46.55 -12.34
C ASP A 38 -1.29 45.77 -13.64
N GLY A 39 -2.18 44.77 -13.58
CA GLY A 39 -2.44 43.88 -14.71
C GLY A 39 -1.37 42.81 -14.96
N PHE A 40 -0.34 42.68 -14.12
CA PHE A 40 0.63 41.56 -14.16
C PHE A 40 -0.09 40.21 -14.14
N VAL A 41 -1.03 40.05 -13.19
CA VAL A 41 -2.07 39.04 -13.28
C VAL A 41 -3.32 39.71 -13.82
N ARG A 42 -3.86 39.19 -14.92
CA ARG A 42 -5.04 39.76 -15.56
C ARG A 42 -6.22 39.79 -14.58
N GLY A 43 -6.82 40.96 -14.41
CA GLY A 43 -7.99 41.13 -13.55
C GLY A 43 -7.69 41.35 -12.07
N LEU A 44 -6.41 41.50 -11.69
CA LEU A 44 -6.02 41.89 -10.33
C LEU A 44 -5.52 43.34 -10.31
N THR A 45 -5.98 44.08 -9.30
CA THR A 45 -5.52 45.45 -8.99
C THR A 45 -4.90 45.47 -7.59
N PHE A 46 -3.68 45.98 -7.45
CA PHE A 46 -2.96 46.03 -6.17
C PHE A 46 -3.30 47.29 -5.36
N ASP A 47 -3.61 47.13 -4.07
CA ASP A 47 -3.85 48.25 -3.15
C ASP A 47 -2.52 48.73 -2.54
N SER A 48 -1.82 49.63 -3.24
CA SER A 48 -0.55 50.18 -2.75
C SER A 48 -0.65 50.90 -1.39
N ASN A 49 -1.84 51.34 -0.97
CA ASN A 49 -2.05 51.97 0.33
C ASN A 49 -2.18 50.95 1.48
N SER A 50 -2.40 49.66 1.16
CA SER A 50 -2.47 48.59 2.15
C SER A 50 -1.10 48.09 2.64
N VAL A 51 -0.01 48.56 2.02
CA VAL A 51 1.34 48.07 2.30
C VAL A 51 1.78 48.39 3.72
N THR A 52 2.17 47.35 4.45
CA THR A 52 2.91 47.43 5.70
C THR A 52 4.23 46.68 5.58
N ALA A 53 5.29 47.21 6.17
CA ALA A 53 6.61 46.59 6.21
C ALA A 53 7.20 46.82 7.60
N SER A 54 7.71 45.78 8.25
CA SER A 54 8.28 45.87 9.59
C SER A 54 9.47 44.92 9.73
N PRO A 55 10.69 45.45 9.98
CA PRO A 55 11.86 44.60 10.22
C PRO A 55 11.73 43.96 11.60
N VAL A 56 12.04 42.67 11.67
CA VAL A 56 12.06 41.86 12.88
C VAL A 56 13.46 41.28 13.04
N PHE A 57 14.02 41.42 14.24
CA PHE A 57 15.39 41.00 14.55
C PHE A 57 15.41 40.02 15.72
N ASN A 58 16.33 39.05 15.66
CA ASN A 58 16.55 38.03 16.68
C ASN A 58 15.25 37.33 17.12
N ALA A 59 14.35 37.07 16.18
CA ALA A 59 13.13 36.35 16.47
C ALA A 59 13.45 34.87 16.70
N SER A 60 13.27 34.41 17.94
CA SER A 60 13.30 32.97 18.24
C SER A 60 12.02 32.34 17.72
N VAL A 61 12.17 31.41 16.77
CA VAL A 61 11.06 30.66 16.18
C VAL A 61 11.18 29.21 16.62
N SER A 62 10.05 28.61 17.01
CA SER A 62 9.94 27.21 17.39
C SER A 62 8.83 26.57 16.56
N GLY A 63 9.21 25.68 15.64
CA GLY A 63 8.35 25.15 14.60
C GLY A 63 8.05 23.69 14.75
N GLU A 64 7.61 23.29 15.95
CA GLU A 64 7.73 21.96 16.57
C GLU A 64 7.69 20.75 15.61
N ASN A 65 6.93 20.77 14.50
CA ASN A 65 6.86 19.64 13.57
C ASN A 65 7.40 19.87 12.14
N MET A 66 7.44 21.10 11.61
CA MET A 66 7.71 21.35 10.17
C MET A 66 9.00 22.12 9.87
N PHE A 67 9.67 22.62 10.89
CA PHE A 67 11.02 23.22 10.81
C PHE A 67 11.66 23.26 12.20
N PRO A 68 12.99 23.10 12.31
CA PRO A 68 13.66 23.12 13.60
C PRO A 68 13.73 24.53 14.19
N ASP A 69 13.98 24.61 15.49
CA ASP A 69 14.18 25.88 16.19
C ASP A 69 15.28 26.72 15.55
N ALA A 70 15.02 28.02 15.41
CA ALA A 70 15.96 28.96 14.80
C ALA A 70 15.84 30.36 15.41
N THR A 71 16.85 31.19 15.14
CA THR A 71 16.78 32.64 15.37
C THR A 71 16.93 33.34 14.03
N LEU A 72 15.96 34.17 13.67
CA LEU A 72 15.84 34.74 12.34
C LEU A 72 15.72 36.27 12.37
N ASP A 73 16.31 36.90 11.35
CA ASP A 73 16.09 38.29 10.99
C ASP A 73 15.30 38.33 9.68
N PHE A 74 14.15 39.02 9.66
CA PHE A 74 13.26 39.03 8.51
C PHE A 74 12.40 40.29 8.42
N CYS A 75 11.99 40.62 7.21
CA CYS A 75 11.06 41.70 6.93
C CYS A 75 9.65 41.14 6.83
N ASN A 76 8.76 41.55 7.74
CA ASN A 76 7.35 41.21 7.70
C ASN A 76 6.60 42.20 6.81
N VAL A 77 6.04 41.73 5.70
CA VAL A 77 5.35 42.56 4.71
C VAL A 77 3.92 42.08 4.54
N THR A 78 2.95 43.00 4.58
CA THR A 78 1.56 42.71 4.19
C THR A 78 1.11 43.70 3.15
N PHE A 79 0.40 43.23 2.13
CA PHE A 79 -0.33 44.07 1.18
C PHE A 79 -1.52 43.29 0.62
N ALA A 80 -2.41 43.98 -0.08
CA ALA A 80 -3.64 43.41 -0.59
C ALA A 80 -3.85 43.69 -2.08
N TYR A 81 -4.70 42.87 -2.69
CA TYR A 81 -5.21 43.09 -4.04
C TYR A 81 -6.72 42.85 -4.08
N THR A 82 -7.35 43.26 -5.17
CA THR A 82 -8.78 43.07 -5.44
C THR A 82 -8.97 42.50 -6.84
N HIS A 83 -10.02 41.72 -7.05
CA HIS A 83 -10.42 41.29 -8.39
C HIS A 83 -11.26 42.37 -9.07
N ASP A 84 -10.89 42.72 -10.30
CA ASP A 84 -11.56 43.76 -11.10
C ASP A 84 -13.06 43.47 -11.25
N GLY A 85 -13.88 44.49 -10.99
CA GLY A 85 -15.34 44.36 -11.07
C GLY A 85 -15.98 43.67 -9.86
N THR A 86 -15.20 43.26 -8.86
CA THR A 86 -15.70 42.76 -7.58
C THR A 86 -15.48 43.78 -6.46
N ARG A 87 -15.88 43.43 -5.22
CA ARG A 87 -15.66 44.24 -4.01
C ARG A 87 -14.84 43.48 -2.96
N ASP A 88 -14.14 42.44 -3.39
CA ASP A 88 -13.31 41.67 -2.48
C ASP A 88 -11.99 42.39 -2.16
N LYS A 89 -11.32 41.91 -1.12
CA LYS A 89 -9.97 42.36 -0.75
C LYS A 89 -9.23 41.15 -0.19
N VAL A 90 -8.23 40.69 -0.91
CA VAL A 90 -7.40 39.54 -0.53
C VAL A 90 -6.10 40.05 0.06
N ASN A 91 -5.80 39.64 1.28
CA ASN A 91 -4.60 40.04 2.00
C ASN A 91 -3.51 38.97 1.85
N LEU A 92 -2.30 39.41 1.54
CA LEU A 92 -1.11 38.59 1.43
C LEU A 92 -0.11 38.99 2.50
N ASN A 93 0.51 38.02 3.17
CA ASN A 93 1.62 38.24 4.09
C ASN A 93 2.85 37.50 3.60
N TYR A 94 3.97 38.21 3.51
CA TYR A 94 5.27 37.67 3.11
C TYR A 94 6.33 37.97 4.16
N TRP A 95 7.11 36.96 4.53
CA TRP A 95 8.33 37.14 5.31
C TRP A 95 9.52 36.99 4.40
N LEU A 96 10.33 38.05 4.33
CA LEU A 96 11.52 38.10 3.49
C LEU A 96 12.77 37.98 4.36
N PRO A 97 13.73 37.09 4.03
CA PRO A 97 14.99 37.04 4.75
C PRO A 97 15.78 38.33 4.55
N ALA A 98 16.71 38.62 5.44
CA ALA A 98 17.69 39.68 5.22
C ALA A 98 18.40 39.50 3.85
N PRO A 99 18.72 40.58 3.11
CA PRO A 99 19.28 40.46 1.76
C PRO A 99 20.52 39.56 1.62
N GLU A 100 21.39 39.54 2.63
CA GLU A 100 22.56 38.68 2.71
C GLU A 100 22.24 37.19 2.87
N ASN A 101 21.03 36.87 3.38
CA ASN A 101 20.55 35.52 3.64
C ASN A 101 19.63 34.98 2.54
N PHE A 102 19.16 35.83 1.62
CA PHE A 102 18.32 35.40 0.50
C PHE A 102 19.09 34.44 -0.43
N LYS A 103 18.45 33.31 -0.79
CA LYS A 103 19.05 32.24 -1.61
C LYS A 103 18.34 32.02 -2.95
N ASN A 104 17.66 33.03 -3.48
CA ASN A 104 16.83 32.92 -4.70
C ASN A 104 15.72 31.87 -4.57
N ARG A 105 15.05 31.83 -3.42
CA ARG A 105 13.98 30.88 -3.14
C ARG A 105 12.69 31.59 -2.80
N TYR A 106 11.58 31.00 -3.22
CA TYR A 106 10.23 31.39 -2.84
C TYR A 106 9.51 30.18 -2.27
N LEU A 107 8.73 30.37 -1.20
CA LEU A 107 7.92 29.33 -0.55
C LEU A 107 6.48 29.81 -0.39
N SER A 108 5.52 29.08 -0.96
CA SER A 108 4.11 29.18 -0.57
C SER A 108 3.82 28.21 0.57
N THR A 109 3.10 28.69 1.59
CA THR A 109 2.65 27.86 2.72
C THR A 109 1.15 27.59 2.66
N GLY A 110 0.72 26.48 3.27
CA GLY A 110 -0.68 26.05 3.32
C GLY A 110 -1.42 26.33 4.64
N GLY A 111 -2.68 25.92 4.66
CA GLY A 111 -3.61 25.96 5.76
C GLY A 111 -3.75 24.67 6.58
N GLY A 112 -4.84 24.59 7.34
CA GLY A 112 -5.18 23.48 8.23
C GLY A 112 -6.64 23.54 8.68
N GLY A 113 -7.34 22.40 8.63
CA GLY A 113 -8.78 22.34 8.89
C GLY A 113 -9.56 23.22 7.91
N LEU A 114 -10.26 24.24 8.41
CA LEU A 114 -11.00 25.20 7.58
C LEU A 114 -10.25 26.53 7.41
N ALA A 115 -9.03 26.65 7.95
CA ALA A 115 -8.17 27.81 7.74
C ALA A 115 -7.33 27.60 6.47
N ILE A 116 -7.32 28.59 5.58
CA ILE A 116 -6.52 28.59 4.33
C ILE A 116 -5.03 28.93 4.56
N ASN A 117 -4.66 29.26 5.80
CA ASN A 117 -3.29 29.55 6.19
C ASN A 117 -3.02 29.14 7.63
N SER A 118 -1.74 28.99 7.98
CA SER A 118 -1.27 28.60 9.31
C SER A 118 -1.06 29.78 10.28
N GLY A 119 -1.58 30.97 9.96
CA GLY A 119 -1.43 32.20 10.74
C GLY A 119 -0.09 32.93 10.52
N THR A 120 -0.04 34.18 10.99
CA THR A 120 1.13 35.09 10.86
C THR A 120 2.07 35.05 12.07
N ALA A 121 1.88 34.09 12.98
CA ALA A 121 2.68 33.95 14.18
C ALA A 121 4.07 33.38 13.89
N ILE A 122 5.04 33.68 14.77
CA ILE A 122 6.40 33.12 14.76
C ILE A 122 6.46 31.59 14.93
N SER A 123 5.37 30.98 15.39
CA SER A 123 5.17 29.52 15.47
C SER A 123 4.40 28.95 14.27
N GLY A 124 4.00 29.79 13.30
CA GLY A 124 3.32 29.37 12.08
C GLY A 124 4.29 28.83 11.02
N SER A 125 3.85 28.67 9.77
CA SER A 125 4.62 27.99 8.71
C SER A 125 5.66 28.87 7.99
N LEU A 126 5.57 30.21 8.10
CA LEU A 126 6.45 31.16 7.43
C LEU A 126 7.94 31.08 7.81
N PRO A 127 8.34 30.85 9.08
CA PRO A 127 9.75 30.75 9.45
C PRO A 127 10.49 29.64 8.70
N GLY A 128 9.80 28.54 8.37
CA GLY A 128 10.38 27.38 7.71
C GLY A 128 11.07 27.75 6.40
N GLY A 129 10.52 28.64 5.57
CA GLY A 129 11.19 29.06 4.34
C GLY A 129 12.25 30.14 4.57
N VAL A 130 12.00 31.09 5.48
CA VAL A 130 12.97 32.14 5.82
C VAL A 130 14.28 31.54 6.33
N GLN A 131 14.22 30.48 7.13
CA GLN A 131 15.38 29.74 7.63
C GLN A 131 16.26 29.19 6.50
N TYR A 132 15.67 28.82 5.37
CA TYR A 132 16.39 28.36 4.18
C TYR A 132 16.58 29.46 3.13
N GLY A 133 16.48 30.73 3.52
CA GLY A 133 16.73 31.88 2.64
C GLY A 133 15.66 32.10 1.57
N ALA A 134 14.42 31.65 1.82
CA ALA A 134 13.29 31.85 0.93
C ALA A 134 12.38 32.99 1.41
N VAL A 135 11.81 33.74 0.46
CA VAL A 135 10.62 34.56 0.75
C VAL A 135 9.45 33.60 0.97
N SER A 136 8.83 33.67 2.14
CA SER A 136 7.74 32.77 2.53
C SER A 136 6.42 33.52 2.55
N GLY A 137 5.37 32.98 1.92
CA GLY A 137 4.07 33.64 1.75
C GLY A 137 2.88 32.86 2.28
N LEU A 138 1.86 33.60 2.70
CA LEU A 138 0.50 33.11 3.00
C LEU A 138 -0.57 34.11 2.56
N THR A 139 -1.82 33.64 2.45
CA THR A 139 -2.99 34.43 2.02
C THR A 139 -4.16 34.26 2.99
N ASP A 140 -5.05 35.26 3.08
CA ASP A 140 -6.33 35.11 3.78
C ASP A 140 -7.48 34.64 2.88
N GLY A 141 -7.22 34.42 1.59
CA GLY A 141 -8.22 33.98 0.62
C GLY A 141 -9.35 34.99 0.34
N GLY A 142 -9.23 36.23 0.81
CA GLY A 142 -10.30 37.23 0.74
C GLY A 142 -11.36 37.05 1.83
N PHE A 143 -11.06 36.27 2.88
CA PHE A 143 -12.02 35.99 3.97
C PHE A 143 -12.10 37.14 4.99
N GLY A 144 -11.33 38.21 4.78
CA GLY A 144 -11.38 39.46 5.52
C GLY A 144 -10.35 39.57 6.64
N SER A 145 -9.77 38.45 7.09
CA SER A 145 -8.60 38.44 7.98
C SER A 145 -7.85 37.10 7.89
N PHE A 146 -6.57 37.08 8.23
CA PHE A 146 -5.78 35.84 8.34
C PHE A 146 -6.32 34.84 9.36
N THR A 147 -7.23 35.25 10.25
CA THR A 147 -7.87 34.38 11.26
C THR A 147 -9.28 33.93 10.87
N THR A 148 -9.85 34.50 9.81
CA THR A 148 -11.17 34.09 9.31
C THR A 148 -11.03 32.77 8.57
N GLN A 149 -11.87 31.79 8.90
CA GLN A 149 -11.86 30.47 8.28
C GLN A 149 -12.95 30.37 7.21
N PHE A 150 -12.83 29.35 6.36
CA PHE A 150 -13.70 29.10 5.23
C PHE A 150 -15.18 28.96 5.63
N ASP A 151 -15.45 28.37 6.79
CA ASP A 151 -16.80 28.18 7.31
C ASP A 151 -17.57 29.48 7.49
N ALA A 152 -16.89 30.57 7.87
CA ALA A 152 -17.51 31.87 8.13
C ALA A 152 -17.92 32.60 6.84
N VAL A 153 -17.42 32.16 5.69
CA VAL A 153 -17.60 32.83 4.39
C VAL A 153 -18.19 31.93 3.31
N THR A 154 -18.38 30.64 3.60
CA THR A 154 -18.91 29.64 2.66
C THR A 154 -20.33 29.93 2.22
N LEU A 155 -21.16 30.49 3.11
CA LEU A 155 -22.56 30.80 2.82
C LEU A 155 -22.77 32.31 2.68
N LEU A 156 -23.57 32.68 1.68
CA LEU A 156 -24.11 34.04 1.55
C LEU A 156 -25.33 34.20 2.48
N ALA A 157 -25.65 35.45 2.83
CA ALA A 157 -26.79 35.77 3.71
C ALA A 157 -28.17 35.30 3.18
N ASN A 158 -28.26 34.95 1.90
CA ASN A 158 -29.46 34.38 1.28
C ASN A 158 -29.54 32.84 1.38
N GLY A 159 -28.59 32.19 2.09
CA GLY A 159 -28.55 30.74 2.28
C GLY A 159 -27.97 29.95 1.09
N THR A 160 -27.32 30.61 0.13
CA THR A 160 -26.65 29.92 -1.00
C THR A 160 -25.13 29.90 -0.84
N LEU A 161 -24.47 28.95 -1.50
CA LEU A 161 -23.01 28.90 -1.52
C LEU A 161 -22.39 30.17 -2.12
N ASN A 162 -21.37 30.67 -1.43
CA ASN A 162 -20.47 31.70 -1.91
C ASN A 162 -19.37 31.06 -2.77
N TRP A 163 -19.71 30.70 -4.01
CA TRP A 163 -18.76 30.06 -4.93
C TRP A 163 -17.41 30.78 -5.08
N PRO A 164 -17.34 32.12 -5.13
CA PRO A 164 -16.05 32.82 -5.07
C PRO A 164 -15.19 32.40 -3.88
N ALA A 165 -15.73 32.35 -2.67
CA ALA A 165 -14.97 31.88 -1.49
C ALA A 165 -14.60 30.39 -1.59
N VAL A 166 -15.47 29.56 -2.17
CA VAL A 166 -15.19 28.13 -2.41
C VAL A 166 -14.02 27.97 -3.38
N TYR A 167 -13.95 28.74 -4.48
CA TYR A 167 -12.82 28.72 -5.41
C TYR A 167 -11.53 29.23 -4.77
N MET A 168 -11.62 30.31 -3.98
CA MET A 168 -10.49 30.86 -3.24
C MET A 168 -9.89 29.82 -2.29
N PHE A 169 -10.72 29.11 -1.52
CA PHE A 169 -10.29 28.00 -0.66
C PHE A 169 -9.75 26.81 -1.46
N GLY A 170 -10.42 26.44 -2.55
CA GLY A 170 -10.11 25.22 -3.29
C GLY A 170 -8.77 25.25 -4.02
N TYR A 171 -8.44 26.35 -4.69
CA TYR A 171 -7.20 26.47 -5.46
C TYR A 171 -6.75 27.90 -5.77
N GLN A 172 -7.67 28.85 -5.89
CA GLN A 172 -7.39 30.13 -6.54
C GLN A 172 -6.51 31.05 -5.68
N ALA A 173 -6.75 31.10 -4.36
CA ALA A 173 -5.97 31.98 -3.49
C ALA A 173 -4.49 31.58 -3.42
N HIS A 174 -4.19 30.27 -3.37
CA HIS A 174 -2.82 29.77 -3.41
C HIS A 174 -2.15 29.96 -4.77
N HIS A 175 -2.94 29.90 -5.84
CA HIS A 175 -2.45 30.18 -7.19
C HIS A 175 -1.95 31.63 -7.29
N GLU A 176 -2.81 32.57 -6.89
CA GLU A 176 -2.52 34.00 -6.89
C GLU A 176 -1.40 34.35 -5.93
N LEU A 177 -1.38 33.76 -4.72
CA LEU A 177 -0.28 33.87 -3.76
C LEU A 177 1.07 33.55 -4.42
N ALA A 178 1.18 32.42 -5.12
CA ALA A 178 2.46 32.04 -5.73
C ALA A 178 2.84 32.94 -6.92
N LEU A 179 1.89 33.31 -7.78
CA LEU A 179 2.17 34.19 -8.92
C LEU A 179 2.67 35.56 -8.45
N ILE A 180 1.94 36.17 -7.53
CA ILE A 180 2.25 37.48 -6.97
C ILE A 180 3.56 37.41 -6.18
N GLY A 181 3.71 36.39 -5.32
CA GLY A 181 4.88 36.23 -4.45
C GLY A 181 6.18 36.04 -5.22
N LYS A 182 6.16 35.25 -6.31
CA LYS A 182 7.33 35.07 -7.19
C LYS A 182 7.75 36.38 -7.86
N GLU A 183 6.80 37.13 -8.40
CA GLU A 183 7.10 38.40 -9.07
C GLU A 183 7.55 39.47 -8.08
N PHE A 184 6.85 39.58 -6.96
CA PHE A 184 7.23 40.47 -5.85
C PHE A 184 8.65 40.17 -5.36
N THR A 185 9.01 38.89 -5.20
CA THR A 185 10.37 38.47 -4.79
C THR A 185 11.43 38.94 -5.78
N LYS A 186 11.19 38.76 -7.09
CA LYS A 186 12.12 39.21 -8.13
C LYS A 186 12.31 40.72 -8.11
N ASN A 187 11.22 41.48 -7.96
CA ASN A 187 11.26 42.94 -7.89
C ASN A 187 11.97 43.44 -6.63
N PHE A 188 11.67 42.84 -5.47
CA PHE A 188 12.23 43.23 -4.18
C PHE A 188 13.75 43.03 -4.11
N PHE A 189 14.24 41.88 -4.57
CA PHE A 189 15.67 41.54 -4.63
C PHE A 189 16.33 41.86 -5.97
N ASN A 190 15.66 42.65 -6.83
CA ASN A 190 16.18 43.09 -8.13
C ASN A 190 16.85 41.95 -8.93
N MET A 191 16.18 40.80 -8.99
CA MET A 191 16.65 39.64 -9.76
C MET A 191 16.48 39.98 -11.25
N SER A 192 17.59 40.29 -11.93
CA SER A 192 17.56 40.68 -13.35
C SER A 192 17.08 39.50 -14.21
N SER A 193 16.00 39.67 -14.95
CA SER A 193 15.54 38.71 -15.96
C SER A 193 16.20 39.04 -17.31
N ASP A 194 16.95 38.10 -17.89
CA ASP A 194 17.40 38.18 -19.29
C ASP A 194 16.25 37.87 -20.30
N ALA A 195 15.00 38.23 -19.98
CA ALA A 195 13.88 37.99 -20.89
C ALA A 195 12.69 38.92 -20.60
N ILE A 196 12.67 40.12 -21.21
CA ILE A 196 11.63 40.65 -22.14
C ILE A 196 12.24 41.87 -22.89
N PRO A 197 12.24 41.94 -24.23
CA PRO A 197 12.59 43.17 -24.95
C PRO A 197 11.49 44.22 -24.79
N SER A 198 11.63 45.10 -23.79
CA SER A 198 10.79 46.30 -23.66
C SER A 198 11.34 47.41 -24.57
N THR A 199 10.66 47.65 -25.68
CA THR A 199 10.80 48.89 -26.43
C THR A 199 10.17 50.05 -25.65
N ASN A 200 10.99 51.06 -25.36
CA ASN A 200 10.61 52.42 -24.94
C ASN A 200 10.01 52.58 -23.54
N SER A 201 10.84 52.98 -22.58
CA SER A 201 10.48 54.06 -21.66
C SER A 201 11.71 54.67 -21.00
N SER A 202 11.99 55.91 -21.35
CA SER A 202 12.99 56.77 -20.74
C SER A 202 12.36 57.50 -19.54
N THR A 203 12.56 57.00 -18.32
CA THR A 203 12.43 57.81 -17.11
C THR A 203 13.48 57.42 -16.08
N SER A 204 14.30 58.41 -15.73
CA SER A 204 15.35 58.36 -14.72
C SER A 204 14.73 58.40 -13.31
N LEU A 205 14.74 57.27 -12.60
CA LEU A 205 14.55 57.19 -11.15
C LEU A 205 15.58 56.24 -10.53
N SER A 206 16.60 56.88 -9.93
CA SER A 206 17.46 56.46 -8.80
C SER A 206 17.83 54.97 -8.61
N LYS A 207 19.13 54.70 -8.72
CA LYS A 207 19.93 53.63 -8.07
C LYS A 207 19.12 52.59 -7.29
N ARG A 208 18.71 51.51 -7.96
CA ARG A 208 18.27 50.27 -7.30
C ARG A 208 19.48 49.49 -6.77
N ALA A 209 19.34 48.93 -5.58
CA ALA A 209 20.29 47.99 -5.00
C ALA A 209 20.55 46.81 -5.96
N SER A 210 21.81 46.47 -6.19
CA SER A 210 22.21 45.27 -6.91
C SER A 210 22.56 44.20 -5.87
N PHE A 211 21.83 43.08 -5.87
CA PHE A 211 22.02 41.97 -4.93
C PHE A 211 22.90 40.89 -5.58
N SER A 212 23.92 40.43 -4.85
CA SER A 212 24.99 39.56 -5.35
C SER A 212 24.54 38.09 -5.44
N SER A 213 23.67 37.77 -6.39
CA SER A 213 23.41 36.40 -6.85
C SER A 213 23.87 36.25 -8.30
N ASN A 214 24.76 35.29 -8.58
CA ASN A 214 25.17 34.94 -9.95
C ASN A 214 24.09 34.15 -10.74
N SER A 215 22.95 33.81 -10.12
CA SER A 215 21.84 33.07 -10.75
C SER A 215 20.59 33.94 -10.86
N THR A 216 19.95 33.91 -12.03
CA THR A 216 18.67 34.58 -12.32
C THR A 216 17.46 33.68 -12.08
N LYS A 217 17.67 32.38 -11.79
CA LYS A 217 16.58 31.43 -11.48
C LYS A 217 16.08 31.67 -10.05
N LEU A 218 14.77 31.90 -9.92
CA LEU A 218 14.05 31.84 -8.65
C LEU A 218 13.46 30.43 -8.51
N TYR A 219 13.93 29.66 -7.53
CA TYR A 219 13.34 28.36 -7.20
C TYR A 219 12.05 28.57 -6.41
N SER A 220 10.99 27.84 -6.77
CA SER A 220 9.66 27.96 -6.19
C SER A 220 9.25 26.68 -5.49
N TYR A 221 8.89 26.78 -4.21
CA TYR A 221 8.51 25.65 -3.37
C TYR A 221 7.12 25.81 -2.77
N TYR A 222 6.48 24.68 -2.46
CA TYR A 222 5.27 24.61 -1.64
C TYR A 222 5.51 23.76 -0.40
N GLN A 223 4.97 24.14 0.75
CA GLN A 223 4.92 23.30 1.96
C GLN A 223 3.59 23.42 2.71
N GLY A 224 2.93 22.29 2.96
CA GLY A 224 1.68 22.23 3.73
C GLY A 224 1.38 20.81 4.23
N CYS A 225 0.53 20.69 5.25
CA CYS A 225 0.05 19.41 5.79
C CYS A 225 -1.46 19.48 6.04
N SER A 226 -2.19 18.36 6.05
CA SER A 226 -3.65 18.32 6.26
C SER A 226 -4.42 18.99 5.11
N GLU A 227 -5.23 20.00 5.39
CA GLU A 227 -5.82 20.88 4.39
C GLU A 227 -4.74 21.55 3.52
N GLY A 228 -3.62 21.98 4.11
CA GLY A 228 -2.44 22.41 3.35
C GLY A 228 -1.88 21.31 2.45
N GLY A 229 -2.05 20.04 2.80
CA GLY A 229 -1.70 18.95 1.89
C GLY A 229 -2.63 18.88 0.68
N ARG A 230 -3.94 19.06 0.88
CA ARG A 230 -4.93 19.12 -0.21
C ARG A 230 -4.71 20.35 -1.09
N GLU A 231 -4.49 21.52 -0.50
CA GLU A 231 -4.14 22.76 -1.22
C GLU A 231 -2.91 22.56 -2.10
N GLY A 232 -1.83 21.96 -1.56
CA GLY A 232 -0.61 21.65 -2.29
C GLY A 232 -0.85 20.74 -3.50
N TRP A 233 -1.57 19.64 -3.31
CA TRP A 233 -1.95 18.77 -4.43
C TRP A 233 -2.89 19.45 -5.42
N SER A 234 -3.76 20.35 -4.97
CA SER A 234 -4.62 21.14 -5.83
C SER A 234 -3.78 22.03 -6.76
N GLN A 235 -2.68 22.59 -6.26
CA GLN A 235 -1.75 23.33 -7.11
C GLN A 235 -1.00 22.42 -8.09
N VAL A 236 -0.44 21.31 -7.61
CA VAL A 236 0.32 20.35 -8.45
C VAL A 236 -0.53 19.78 -9.59
N GLN A 237 -1.80 19.47 -9.34
CA GLN A 237 -2.73 18.93 -10.34
C GLN A 237 -3.13 19.96 -11.41
N ARG A 238 -3.12 21.26 -11.09
CA ARG A 238 -3.70 22.32 -11.94
C ARG A 238 -2.68 23.20 -12.64
N PHE A 239 -1.53 23.43 -12.01
CA PHE A 239 -0.58 24.46 -12.40
C PHE A 239 0.83 23.88 -12.52
N ALA A 240 1.08 23.26 -13.67
CA ALA A 240 2.24 22.43 -13.97
C ALA A 240 3.61 23.07 -13.61
N ASP A 241 3.79 24.36 -13.85
CA ASP A 241 5.06 25.09 -13.72
C ASP A 241 5.09 26.02 -12.50
N GLN A 242 4.15 25.87 -11.56
CA GLN A 242 4.03 26.79 -10.44
C GLN A 242 5.16 26.60 -9.41
N PHE A 243 5.59 25.37 -9.20
CA PHE A 243 6.58 24.95 -8.19
C PHE A 243 7.61 23.98 -8.78
N ASP A 244 8.88 24.21 -8.49
CA ASP A 244 9.95 23.25 -8.77
C ASP A 244 9.90 22.05 -7.78
N GLY A 245 9.43 22.29 -6.55
CA GLY A 245 9.31 21.27 -5.51
C GLY A 245 8.13 21.47 -4.55
N ALA A 246 7.39 20.41 -4.22
CA ALA A 246 6.26 20.45 -3.30
C ALA A 246 6.41 19.43 -2.16
N VAL A 247 6.39 19.93 -0.91
CA VAL A 247 6.35 19.12 0.31
C VAL A 247 4.91 19.07 0.81
N ILE A 248 4.30 17.89 0.73
CA ILE A 248 2.87 17.71 1.00
C ILE A 248 2.67 16.64 2.08
N GLY A 249 2.16 17.05 3.23
CA GLY A 249 1.87 16.17 4.36
C GLY A 249 0.38 15.81 4.47
N ALA A 250 0.07 14.57 4.82
CA ALA A 250 -1.26 14.08 5.19
C ALA A 250 -2.43 14.78 4.46
N PRO A 251 -2.51 14.71 3.12
CA PRO A 251 -3.46 15.52 2.36
C PRO A 251 -4.91 15.08 2.54
N ALA A 252 -5.82 16.05 2.75
CA ALA A 252 -7.27 15.87 2.81
C ALA A 252 -7.91 15.62 1.43
N PHE A 253 -7.44 14.58 0.74
CA PHE A 253 -8.02 14.12 -0.53
C PHE A 253 -9.46 13.66 -0.36
N ARG A 254 -10.18 13.63 -1.49
CA ARG A 254 -11.56 13.13 -1.53
C ARG A 254 -12.39 13.90 -0.51
N TYR A 255 -12.27 15.23 -0.51
CA TYR A 255 -12.64 16.09 0.60
C TYR A 255 -14.06 15.79 1.12
N GLY A 256 -15.04 15.63 0.23
CA GLY A 256 -16.40 15.24 0.63
C GLY A 256 -16.48 13.89 1.35
N GLN A 257 -15.72 12.89 0.91
CA GLN A 257 -15.60 11.60 1.57
C GLN A 257 -14.88 11.72 2.91
N GLN A 258 -13.74 12.40 2.94
CA GLN A 258 -12.93 12.61 4.13
C GLN A 258 -13.72 13.35 5.22
N GLN A 259 -14.42 14.42 4.87
CA GLN A 259 -15.22 15.18 5.83
C GLN A 259 -16.36 14.34 6.43
N VAL A 260 -17.06 13.55 5.62
CA VAL A 260 -18.09 12.63 6.13
C VAL A 260 -17.49 11.48 6.94
N ASN A 261 -16.25 11.06 6.65
CA ASN A 261 -15.58 9.99 7.40
C ASN A 261 -15.39 10.36 8.89
N HIS A 262 -15.30 11.65 9.22
CA HIS A 262 -15.27 12.11 10.62
C HIS A 262 -16.54 11.76 11.41
N LEU A 263 -17.66 11.44 10.76
CA LEU A 263 -18.88 10.93 11.42
C LEU A 263 -18.91 9.40 11.55
N HIS A 264 -17.97 8.67 10.94
CA HIS A 264 -18.01 7.21 10.88
C HIS A 264 -17.99 6.60 12.29
N SER A 265 -17.05 7.01 13.15
CA SER A 265 -16.95 6.51 14.52
C SER A 265 -18.22 6.76 15.34
N ASN A 266 -18.81 7.95 15.23
CA ASN A 266 -20.04 8.30 15.94
C ASN A 266 -21.23 7.41 15.50
N VAL A 267 -21.34 7.12 14.20
CA VAL A 267 -22.37 6.22 13.67
C VAL A 267 -22.12 4.77 14.07
N VAL A 268 -20.87 4.32 14.16
CA VAL A 268 -20.53 2.98 14.67
C VAL A 268 -20.96 2.82 16.13
N GLU A 269 -20.62 3.77 17.00
CA GLU A 269 -21.03 3.78 18.42
C GLU A 269 -22.55 3.66 18.58
N GLN A 270 -23.28 4.49 17.81
CA GLN A 270 -24.75 4.47 17.80
C GLN A 270 -25.30 3.12 17.30
N THR A 271 -24.70 2.56 16.24
CA THR A 271 -25.15 1.31 15.62
C THR A 271 -24.93 0.11 16.55
N VAL A 272 -23.78 0.05 17.22
CA VAL A 272 -23.48 -0.97 18.23
C VAL A 272 -24.28 -0.74 19.52
N GLY A 273 -24.70 0.51 19.77
CA GLY A 273 -25.38 0.90 21.00
C GLY A 273 -24.43 0.88 22.19
N TYR A 274 -23.18 1.32 21.97
CA TYR A 274 -22.16 1.43 23.00
C TYR A 274 -21.26 2.62 22.72
N PHE A 275 -21.05 3.42 23.76
CA PHE A 275 -20.24 4.63 23.73
C PHE A 275 -19.05 4.40 24.67
N PRO A 276 -17.91 3.89 24.16
CA PRO A 276 -16.75 3.60 25.00
C PRO A 276 -16.25 4.88 25.69
N PRO A 277 -15.97 4.87 27.00
CA PRO A 277 -15.26 5.96 27.64
C PRO A 277 -13.89 6.18 26.95
N PRO A 278 -13.40 7.42 26.82
CA PRO A 278 -12.11 7.68 26.16
C PRO A 278 -10.94 6.88 26.75
N CYS A 279 -10.94 6.64 28.07
CA CYS A 279 -9.91 5.85 28.73
C CYS A 279 -9.92 4.37 28.30
N GLU A 280 -11.10 3.84 27.96
CA GLU A 280 -11.23 2.47 27.44
C GLU A 280 -10.66 2.37 26.02
N PHE A 281 -10.92 3.38 25.16
CA PHE A 281 -10.29 3.45 23.85
C PHE A 281 -8.77 3.60 23.95
N GLU A 282 -8.28 4.45 24.84
CA GLU A 282 -6.84 4.61 25.09
C GLU A 282 -6.21 3.28 25.53
N ALA A 283 -6.88 2.51 26.40
CA ALA A 283 -6.40 1.19 26.81
C ALA A 283 -6.33 0.20 25.62
N ILE A 284 -7.30 0.23 24.71
CA ILE A 284 -7.28 -0.58 23.48
C ILE A 284 -6.11 -0.18 22.58
N VAL A 285 -5.89 1.11 22.37
CA VAL A 285 -4.80 1.64 21.52
C VAL A 285 -3.44 1.27 22.12
N ASN A 286 -3.22 1.54 23.42
CA ASN A 286 -1.98 1.22 24.10
C ASN A 286 -1.66 -0.28 24.09
N ALA A 287 -2.67 -1.13 24.30
CA ALA A 287 -2.51 -2.58 24.19
C ALA A 287 -2.18 -3.02 22.77
N THR A 288 -2.79 -2.37 21.76
CA THR A 288 -2.52 -2.64 20.34
C THR A 288 -1.10 -2.23 19.95
N ILE A 289 -0.65 -1.04 20.35
CA ILE A 289 0.73 -0.58 20.14
C ILE A 289 1.71 -1.57 20.77
N THR A 290 1.49 -1.92 22.04
CA THR A 290 2.35 -2.89 22.76
C THR A 290 2.44 -4.24 22.05
N ALA A 291 1.34 -4.72 21.49
CA ALA A 291 1.30 -6.00 20.80
C ALA A 291 1.92 -5.96 19.39
N CYS A 292 1.89 -4.80 18.74
CA CYS A 292 2.29 -4.63 17.34
C CYS A 292 3.70 -4.05 17.15
N ASP A 293 4.25 -3.35 18.14
CA ASP A 293 5.59 -2.74 18.16
C ASP A 293 6.66 -3.69 17.59
N GLY A 294 6.80 -4.89 18.18
CA GLY A 294 7.79 -5.89 17.78
C GLY A 294 7.70 -6.46 16.36
N MET A 295 6.63 -6.18 15.60
CA MET A 295 6.38 -6.84 14.31
C MET A 295 7.31 -6.38 13.19
N ASP A 296 7.94 -5.22 13.33
CA ASP A 296 8.94 -4.73 12.37
C ASP A 296 10.37 -5.20 12.68
N GLY A 297 10.55 -5.98 13.76
CA GLY A 297 11.86 -6.46 14.22
C GLY A 297 12.55 -5.54 15.23
N LYS A 298 11.90 -4.45 15.64
CA LYS A 298 12.32 -3.54 16.70
C LYS A 298 11.23 -3.44 17.77
N VAL A 299 11.64 -3.30 19.03
CA VAL A 299 10.72 -3.03 20.15
C VAL A 299 11.15 -1.71 20.75
N ASP A 300 10.47 -0.64 20.37
CA ASP A 300 10.76 0.73 20.81
C ASP A 300 9.50 1.55 21.11
N GLY A 301 8.35 0.91 21.20
CA GLY A 301 7.05 1.55 21.41
C GLY A 301 6.50 2.24 20.17
N VAL A 302 6.91 1.82 18.97
CA VAL A 302 6.50 2.41 17.68
C VAL A 302 6.00 1.31 16.77
N VAL A 303 4.77 1.44 16.28
CA VAL A 303 4.24 0.55 15.25
C VAL A 303 4.68 1.08 13.88
N SER A 304 5.83 0.60 13.36
CA SER A 304 6.32 1.00 12.02
C SER A 304 5.70 0.21 10.87
N ARG A 305 4.89 -0.80 11.21
CA ARG A 305 4.26 -1.75 10.29
C ARG A 305 2.82 -2.01 10.69
N THR A 306 1.96 -1.00 10.59
CA THR A 306 0.52 -1.14 10.90
C THR A 306 -0.18 -2.13 9.98
N ASP A 307 0.38 -2.38 8.79
CA ASP A 307 -0.03 -3.43 7.89
C ASP A 307 0.17 -4.83 8.48
N LEU A 308 1.32 -5.09 9.15
CA LEU A 308 1.55 -6.35 9.87
C LEU A 308 0.65 -6.44 11.10
N CYS A 309 0.46 -5.33 11.81
CA CYS A 309 -0.49 -5.26 12.92
C CYS A 309 -1.89 -5.67 12.47
N LYS A 310 -2.40 -5.10 11.37
CA LYS A 310 -3.74 -5.41 10.83
C LYS A 310 -3.88 -6.87 10.37
N LEU A 311 -2.79 -7.52 9.97
CA LEU A 311 -2.79 -8.93 9.52
C LEU A 311 -2.69 -9.93 10.67
N ASN A 312 -1.85 -9.62 11.66
CA ASN A 312 -1.40 -10.61 12.65
C ASN A 312 -1.99 -10.39 14.05
N TYR A 313 -2.51 -9.19 14.33
CA TYR A 313 -3.05 -8.86 15.64
C TYR A 313 -4.58 -8.92 15.65
N ASN A 314 -5.13 -9.68 16.60
CA ASN A 314 -6.56 -9.72 16.86
C ASN A 314 -6.89 -8.85 18.08
N ILE A 315 -7.53 -7.71 17.84
CA ILE A 315 -7.90 -6.74 18.88
C ILE A 315 -8.81 -7.32 19.98
N ASN A 316 -9.48 -8.46 19.76
CA ASN A 316 -10.26 -9.17 20.78
C ASN A 316 -9.44 -9.63 21.99
N VAL A 317 -8.12 -9.73 21.86
CA VAL A 317 -7.25 -10.06 23.01
C VAL A 317 -7.22 -8.95 24.06
N THR A 318 -7.64 -7.73 23.72
CA THR A 318 -7.70 -6.61 24.66
C THR A 318 -8.86 -6.74 25.66
N ILE A 319 -9.88 -7.58 25.40
CA ILE A 319 -11.03 -7.76 26.28
C ILE A 319 -10.56 -8.20 27.67
N GLY A 320 -10.98 -7.45 28.70
CA GLY A 320 -10.60 -7.67 30.09
C GLY A 320 -9.36 -6.91 30.54
N THR A 321 -8.67 -6.19 29.64
CA THR A 321 -7.50 -5.34 30.01
C THR A 321 -7.95 -4.25 30.98
N PRO A 322 -7.36 -4.14 32.18
CA PRO A 322 -7.71 -3.10 33.13
C PRO A 322 -7.21 -1.73 32.68
N TYR A 323 -7.99 -0.69 32.98
CA TYR A 323 -7.61 0.70 32.71
C TYR A 323 -8.02 1.62 33.85
N TYR A 324 -7.28 2.73 33.99
CA TYR A 324 -7.55 3.77 34.97
C TYR A 324 -7.16 5.14 34.41
N CYS A 325 -8.07 6.11 34.46
CA CYS A 325 -7.80 7.51 34.18
C CYS A 325 -8.40 8.38 35.28
N ALA A 326 -7.60 9.32 35.80
CA ALA A 326 -8.05 10.30 36.77
C ALA A 326 -9.10 11.25 36.15
N ALA A 327 -9.95 11.84 36.99
CA ALA A 327 -10.90 12.85 36.55
C ALA A 327 -10.17 14.06 35.96
N VAL A 328 -10.66 14.58 34.83
CA VAL A 328 -10.10 15.75 34.17
C VAL A 328 -11.02 16.94 34.39
N THR A 329 -10.51 17.99 35.02
CA THR A 329 -11.20 19.28 35.07
C THR A 329 -11.10 19.92 33.69
N GLY A 330 -12.24 20.30 33.10
CA GLY A 330 -12.27 20.79 31.73
C GLY A 330 -11.28 21.94 31.51
N SER A 331 -10.46 21.82 30.46
CA SER A 331 -9.45 22.81 30.05
C SER A 331 -9.60 23.08 28.56
N THR A 332 -9.50 24.35 28.18
CA THR A 332 -9.39 24.78 26.79
C THR A 332 -7.92 24.64 26.36
N GLY A 333 -7.56 23.54 25.72
CA GLY A 333 -6.27 23.43 25.01
C GLY A 333 -6.21 24.44 23.87
N SER A 334 -5.09 25.16 23.75
CA SER A 334 -4.94 26.31 22.87
C SER A 334 -4.56 25.88 21.43
N PHE A 335 -5.53 25.42 20.66
CA PHE A 335 -5.48 25.40 19.20
C PHE A 335 -6.73 26.11 18.67
N GLY A 336 -6.58 27.03 17.71
CA GLY A 336 -7.58 28.05 17.38
C GLY A 336 -9.01 27.52 17.27
N LYS A 337 -9.95 28.19 17.98
CA LYS A 337 -11.44 28.11 18.10
C LYS A 337 -12.24 26.85 17.72
N ARG A 338 -11.77 25.92 16.88
CA ARG A 338 -12.45 24.70 16.43
C ARG A 338 -11.56 23.48 16.23
N GLN A 339 -10.23 23.62 16.34
CA GLN A 339 -9.33 22.47 16.56
C GLN A 339 -9.07 22.22 18.06
N SER A 340 -9.42 23.17 18.94
CA SER A 340 -9.57 22.87 20.36
C SER A 340 -10.80 21.99 20.54
N ARG A 341 -10.60 20.69 20.71
CA ARG A 341 -11.60 19.86 21.38
C ARG A 341 -11.81 20.49 22.77
N PRO A 342 -13.02 20.92 23.14
CA PRO A 342 -13.29 21.18 24.54
C PRO A 342 -12.93 19.88 25.26
N VAL A 343 -11.95 19.90 26.16
CA VAL A 343 -11.82 18.80 27.11
C VAL A 343 -13.01 19.01 28.03
N THR A 344 -14.15 18.43 27.68
CA THR A 344 -15.31 18.35 28.56
C THR A 344 -14.84 17.68 29.83
N ALA A 345 -15.24 18.20 30.98
CA ALA A 345 -14.82 17.61 32.24
C ALA A 345 -15.27 16.14 32.26
N THR A 346 -14.32 15.22 32.40
CA THR A 346 -14.60 13.78 32.47
C THR A 346 -14.46 13.30 33.90
N PRO A 347 -15.34 12.39 34.37
CA PRO A 347 -15.19 11.78 35.68
C PRO A 347 -13.97 10.86 35.69
N GLU A 348 -13.62 10.40 36.89
CA GLU A 348 -12.68 9.29 37.04
C GLU A 348 -13.22 8.05 36.29
N GLN A 349 -12.35 7.41 35.51
CA GLN A 349 -12.67 6.24 34.70
C GLN A 349 -11.86 5.06 35.20
N ASN A 350 -12.53 3.99 35.63
CA ASN A 350 -11.88 2.78 36.13
C ASN A 350 -12.70 1.57 35.69
N GLY A 351 -12.05 0.62 35.01
CA GLY A 351 -12.74 -0.54 34.47
C GLY A 351 -11.82 -1.49 33.73
N THR A 352 -12.43 -2.35 32.93
CA THR A 352 -11.75 -3.26 32.01
C THR A 352 -12.34 -3.11 30.62
N VAL A 353 -11.51 -3.26 29.59
CA VAL A 353 -11.95 -3.23 28.19
C VAL A 353 -13.05 -4.26 27.96
N SER A 354 -14.20 -3.79 27.47
CA SER A 354 -15.41 -4.58 27.24
C SER A 354 -15.43 -5.16 25.81
N ALA A 355 -16.17 -6.25 25.63
CA ALA A 355 -16.38 -6.83 24.30
C ALA A 355 -17.05 -5.85 23.32
N LYS A 356 -17.93 -4.97 23.83
CA LYS A 356 -18.59 -3.94 23.03
C LYS A 356 -17.63 -2.82 22.61
N ALA A 357 -16.70 -2.41 23.48
CA ALA A 357 -15.66 -1.44 23.09
C ALA A 357 -14.81 -1.98 21.94
N VAL A 358 -14.45 -3.26 22.00
CA VAL A 358 -13.70 -3.91 20.94
C VAL A 358 -14.52 -4.07 19.65
N GLU A 359 -15.82 -4.36 19.75
CA GLU A 359 -16.73 -4.35 18.60
C GLU A 359 -16.77 -2.97 17.91
N VAL A 360 -16.86 -1.89 18.68
CA VAL A 360 -16.80 -0.51 18.15
C VAL A 360 -15.43 -0.24 17.50
N ALA A 361 -14.32 -0.48 18.21
CA ALA A 361 -12.96 -0.23 17.72
C ALA A 361 -12.63 -1.01 16.44
N SER A 362 -12.95 -2.32 16.42
CA SER A 362 -12.74 -3.17 15.24
C SER A 362 -13.56 -2.72 14.04
N THR A 363 -14.82 -2.33 14.25
CA THR A 363 -15.69 -1.79 13.18
C THR A 363 -15.14 -0.47 12.62
N ILE A 364 -14.60 0.42 13.48
CA ILE A 364 -13.95 1.64 13.03
C ILE A 364 -12.72 1.31 12.16
N ILE A 365 -11.83 0.42 12.60
CA ILE A 365 -10.60 0.01 11.86
C ILE A 365 -10.91 -0.64 10.50
N ASP A 366 -12.03 -1.35 10.42
CA ASP A 366 -12.52 -1.96 9.18
C ASP A 366 -12.97 -0.93 8.14
N GLY A 367 -13.25 0.29 8.58
CA GLY A 367 -13.73 1.40 7.79
C GLY A 367 -15.16 1.27 7.31
N LEU A 368 -15.64 2.35 6.69
CA LEU A 368 -17.04 2.46 6.31
C LEU A 368 -17.37 1.40 5.25
N LYS A 369 -18.19 0.42 5.65
CA LYS A 369 -18.78 -0.59 4.77
C LYS A 369 -20.28 -0.36 4.67
N THR A 370 -20.81 -0.46 3.45
CA THR A 370 -22.25 -0.43 3.20
C THR A 370 -22.94 -1.65 3.79
N LEU A 371 -24.28 -1.63 3.88
CA LEU A 371 -25.04 -2.77 4.42
C LEU A 371 -24.87 -4.07 3.59
N ASP A 372 -24.51 -3.97 2.30
CA ASP A 372 -24.18 -5.10 1.43
C ASP A 372 -22.70 -5.54 1.52
N GLY A 373 -21.94 -4.97 2.47
CA GLY A 373 -20.58 -5.38 2.79
C GLY A 373 -19.48 -4.78 1.91
N LYS A 374 -19.80 -3.84 1.01
CA LYS A 374 -18.81 -3.17 0.15
C LYS A 374 -18.11 -2.05 0.90
N GLN A 375 -16.80 -1.89 0.66
CA GLN A 375 -16.06 -0.76 1.21
C GLN A 375 -16.50 0.55 0.55
N ALA A 376 -17.05 1.48 1.32
CA ALA A 376 -17.38 2.83 0.86
C ALA A 376 -16.20 3.79 1.04
N TYR A 377 -15.49 3.72 2.17
CA TYR A 377 -14.32 4.56 2.42
C TYR A 377 -13.31 3.89 3.36
N LEU A 378 -12.06 4.37 3.33
CA LEU A 378 -10.94 3.84 4.11
C LEU A 378 -10.98 4.37 5.55
N SER A 379 -10.25 3.72 6.46
CA SER A 379 -10.16 4.14 7.87
C SER A 379 -8.72 4.19 8.36
N TYR A 380 -8.56 4.74 9.55
CA TYR A 380 -7.30 4.87 10.28
C TYR A 380 -6.65 3.50 10.53
N GLN A 381 -5.34 3.50 10.75
CA GLN A 381 -4.60 2.27 11.04
C GLN A 381 -4.80 1.81 12.49
N PRO A 382 -4.61 0.53 12.83
CA PRO A 382 -4.90 0.00 14.17
C PRO A 382 -4.17 0.68 15.34
N SER A 383 -3.04 1.34 15.08
CA SER A 383 -2.25 2.08 16.08
C SER A 383 -2.68 3.55 16.22
N ALA A 384 -3.60 4.03 15.38
CA ALA A 384 -4.12 5.39 15.48
C ALA A 384 -5.14 5.51 16.62
N SER A 385 -5.19 6.67 17.27
CA SER A 385 -6.20 6.96 18.29
C SER A 385 -7.60 7.13 17.68
N PHE A 386 -8.64 6.84 18.46
CA PHE A 386 -10.05 6.96 18.04
C PHE A 386 -10.62 8.36 18.33
N ASP A 387 -9.96 9.40 17.84
CA ASP A 387 -10.29 10.79 18.19
C ASP A 387 -11.72 11.18 17.81
N ASP A 388 -12.14 10.88 16.58
CA ASP A 388 -13.52 11.09 16.11
C ASP A 388 -14.55 10.24 16.88
N GLY A 389 -14.12 9.16 17.53
CA GLY A 389 -14.97 8.29 18.35
C GLY A 389 -14.99 8.65 19.84
N SER A 390 -14.41 9.80 20.22
CA SER A 390 -14.43 10.16 21.63
C SER A 390 -15.83 10.53 22.09
N THR A 391 -16.27 9.94 23.18
CA THR A 391 -17.63 10.09 23.69
C THR A 391 -17.78 11.26 24.66
N ALA A 392 -18.99 11.78 24.79
CA ALA A 392 -19.31 12.86 25.72
C ALA A 392 -19.90 12.28 27.01
N PHE A 393 -19.45 12.78 28.16
CA PHE A 393 -20.03 12.41 29.45
C PHE A 393 -21.17 13.35 29.84
N ASP A 394 -22.33 12.81 30.16
CA ASP A 394 -23.47 13.53 30.72
C ASP A 394 -23.49 13.36 32.24
N SER A 395 -23.28 14.46 32.96
CA SER A 395 -23.27 14.47 34.43
C SER A 395 -24.65 14.28 35.06
N ASP A 396 -25.73 14.63 34.36
CA ASP A 396 -27.09 14.53 34.88
C ASP A 396 -27.59 13.07 34.84
N THR A 397 -27.21 12.35 33.80
CA THR A 397 -27.57 10.92 33.62
C THR A 397 -26.46 9.96 34.06
N ASN A 398 -25.24 10.47 34.29
CA ASN A 398 -24.04 9.70 34.63
C ASN A 398 -23.72 8.60 33.60
N THR A 399 -23.86 8.94 32.31
CA THR A 399 -23.61 8.04 31.19
C THR A 399 -22.73 8.68 30.13
N TRP A 400 -22.11 7.84 29.30
CA TRP A 400 -21.42 8.24 28.08
C TRP A 400 -22.40 8.20 26.91
N GLY A 401 -22.31 9.21 26.04
CA GLY A 401 -23.11 9.34 24.83
C GLY A 401 -22.28 9.86 23.67
N VAL A 402 -22.95 10.03 22.53
CA VAL A 402 -22.33 10.50 21.29
C VAL A 402 -21.70 11.91 21.46
N SER A 403 -20.49 12.08 20.94
CA SER A 403 -19.92 13.41 20.67
C SER A 403 -19.75 13.57 19.16
N ILE A 404 -20.67 14.30 18.52
CA ILE A 404 -20.64 14.47 17.06
C ILE A 404 -19.35 15.20 16.66
N SER A 405 -18.50 14.57 15.84
CA SER A 405 -17.26 15.19 15.37
C SER A 405 -17.55 16.51 14.67
N GLY A 406 -16.79 17.56 15.04
CA GLY A 406 -17.04 18.92 14.58
C GLY A 406 -16.92 19.07 13.06
N LEU A 407 -15.84 18.53 12.47
CA LEU A 407 -15.61 18.62 11.01
C LEU A 407 -16.69 17.89 10.22
N GLY A 408 -17.10 16.71 10.68
CA GLY A 408 -18.13 15.92 9.99
C GLY A 408 -19.53 16.48 10.14
N GLY A 409 -19.91 16.88 11.36
CA GLY A 409 -21.21 17.49 11.63
C GLY A 409 -21.38 18.81 10.88
N GLU A 410 -20.36 19.67 10.92
CA GLU A 410 -20.38 20.94 10.19
C GLU A 410 -20.41 20.73 8.67
N TRP A 411 -19.68 19.73 8.15
CA TRP A 411 -19.73 19.38 6.73
C TRP A 411 -21.16 19.10 6.25
N VAL A 412 -21.89 18.26 6.99
CA VAL A 412 -23.27 17.94 6.63
C VAL A 412 -24.15 19.19 6.69
N THR A 413 -24.18 19.90 7.81
CA THR A 413 -25.13 21.02 7.96
C THR A 413 -24.79 22.21 7.08
N ARG A 414 -23.53 22.63 7.05
CA ARG A 414 -23.13 23.88 6.40
C ARG A 414 -22.83 23.70 4.92
N TYR A 415 -22.22 22.59 4.53
CA TYR A 415 -21.70 22.41 3.18
C TYR A 415 -22.62 21.55 2.30
N LEU A 416 -23.45 20.68 2.89
CA LEU A 416 -24.44 19.88 2.16
C LEU A 416 -25.86 20.45 2.33
N GLU A 417 -26.32 20.70 3.56
CA GLU A 417 -27.68 21.23 3.81
C GLU A 417 -27.78 22.76 3.67
N LEU A 418 -26.64 23.46 3.60
CA LEU A 418 -26.55 24.93 3.46
C LEU A 418 -27.19 25.70 4.63
N LEU A 419 -27.08 25.14 5.83
CA LEU A 419 -27.54 25.74 7.09
C LEU A 419 -26.37 26.43 7.79
N ASP A 420 -26.58 27.64 8.30
CA ASP A 420 -25.59 28.37 9.09
C ASP A 420 -25.53 27.85 10.54
N THR A 421 -25.17 26.58 10.68
CA THR A 421 -24.96 25.87 11.94
C THR A 421 -23.60 25.20 11.91
N SER A 422 -22.98 25.02 13.08
CA SER A 422 -21.61 24.50 13.21
C SER A 422 -21.55 22.99 13.45
N THR A 423 -22.70 22.31 13.57
CA THR A 423 -22.79 20.85 13.69
C THR A 423 -24.26 20.40 13.59
N LEU A 424 -24.46 19.09 13.44
CA LEU A 424 -25.75 18.41 13.50
C LEU A 424 -26.32 18.45 14.93
N THR A 425 -27.65 18.56 15.06
CA THR A 425 -28.33 18.47 16.37
C THR A 425 -28.47 17.04 16.87
N SER A 426 -28.50 16.07 15.96
CA SER A 426 -28.56 14.63 16.26
C SER A 426 -28.08 13.82 15.04
N ILE A 427 -27.54 12.63 15.29
CA ILE A 427 -27.25 11.61 14.27
C ILE A 427 -28.21 10.41 14.36
N GLU A 428 -29.31 10.55 15.11
CA GLU A 428 -30.33 9.52 15.26
C GLU A 428 -30.88 9.10 13.89
N GLY A 429 -30.84 7.80 13.60
CA GLY A 429 -31.28 7.24 12.33
C GLY A 429 -30.27 7.33 11.19
N MET A 430 -29.09 7.92 11.39
CA MET A 430 -27.99 7.82 10.43
C MET A 430 -27.47 6.38 10.35
N THR A 431 -27.28 5.88 9.14
CA THR A 431 -26.75 4.55 8.83
C THR A 431 -25.46 4.65 8.02
N TYR A 432 -24.74 3.55 7.83
CA TYR A 432 -23.58 3.51 6.94
C TYR A 432 -23.94 3.89 5.49
N ASP A 433 -25.13 3.54 5.03
CA ASP A 433 -25.63 3.94 3.71
C ASP A 433 -25.96 5.44 3.66
N THR A 434 -26.43 6.03 4.76
CA THR A 434 -26.61 7.49 4.90
C THR A 434 -25.27 8.19 4.74
N LEU A 435 -24.22 7.73 5.44
CA LEU A 435 -22.87 8.28 5.31
C LEU A 435 -22.36 8.18 3.87
N ARG A 436 -22.44 7.00 3.24
CA ARG A 436 -22.06 6.84 1.82
C ARG A 436 -22.81 7.82 0.92
N ASN A 437 -24.11 8.04 1.12
CA ASN A 437 -24.87 8.97 0.30
C ASN A 437 -24.39 10.42 0.48
N LEU A 438 -24.11 10.84 1.72
CA LEU A 438 -23.52 12.16 2.01
C LEU A 438 -22.14 12.32 1.36
N MET A 439 -21.33 11.25 1.33
CA MET A 439 -20.05 11.23 0.62
C MET A 439 -20.24 11.47 -0.89
N TYR A 440 -21.23 10.82 -1.51
CA TYR A 440 -21.54 11.04 -2.93
C TYR A 440 -22.05 12.43 -3.21
N GLU A 441 -22.89 12.98 -2.32
CA GLU A 441 -23.38 14.35 -2.46
C GLU A 441 -22.23 15.36 -2.40
N GLY A 442 -21.34 15.23 -1.41
CA GLY A 442 -20.15 16.07 -1.28
C GLY A 442 -19.18 15.92 -2.46
N TRP A 443 -19.05 14.70 -3.01
CA TRP A 443 -18.30 14.49 -4.25
C TRP A 443 -18.93 15.26 -5.41
N GLN A 444 -20.19 14.99 -5.75
CA GLN A 444 -20.86 15.60 -6.89
C GLN A 444 -20.89 17.14 -6.82
N ARG A 445 -21.04 17.69 -5.61
CA ARG A 445 -21.14 19.14 -5.42
C ARG A 445 -19.81 19.88 -5.58
N TYR A 446 -18.70 19.28 -5.15
CA TYR A 446 -17.40 19.95 -5.05
C TYR A 446 -16.30 19.28 -5.89
N GLU A 447 -16.68 18.44 -6.86
CA GLU A 447 -15.78 17.61 -7.67
C GLU A 447 -14.62 18.41 -8.27
N ASP A 448 -14.94 19.54 -8.89
CA ASP A 448 -14.00 20.37 -9.64
C ASP A 448 -13.24 21.38 -8.77
N VAL A 449 -13.46 21.40 -7.45
CA VAL A 449 -12.85 22.41 -6.56
C VAL A 449 -12.12 21.80 -5.35
N LEU A 450 -12.79 20.95 -4.56
CA LEU A 450 -12.26 20.47 -3.28
C LEU A 450 -11.77 19.02 -3.31
N GLN A 451 -12.20 18.19 -4.26
CA GLN A 451 -11.89 16.75 -4.21
C GLN A 451 -10.39 16.44 -4.37
N THR A 452 -9.70 17.16 -5.26
CA THR A 452 -8.24 17.07 -5.48
C THR A 452 -7.77 15.63 -5.75
N THR A 453 -8.46 14.91 -6.63
CA THR A 453 -8.21 13.49 -6.93
C THR A 453 -7.63 13.23 -8.31
N TRP A 454 -7.23 14.26 -9.05
CA TRP A 454 -6.76 14.11 -10.43
C TRP A 454 -5.41 13.36 -10.47
N PRO A 455 -5.32 12.19 -11.14
CA PRO A 455 -4.13 11.34 -11.07
C PRO A 455 -3.14 11.56 -12.23
N ASP A 456 -3.55 12.17 -13.34
CA ASP A 456 -2.63 12.47 -14.45
C ASP A 456 -1.84 13.75 -14.17
N LEU A 457 -0.58 13.57 -13.80
CA LEU A 457 0.35 14.64 -13.46
C LEU A 457 1.41 14.85 -14.54
N SER A 458 1.16 14.38 -15.76
CA SER A 458 2.08 14.52 -16.90
C SER A 458 2.56 15.96 -17.11
N PRO A 459 1.72 17.01 -17.01
CA PRO A 459 2.18 18.39 -17.14
C PRO A 459 3.20 18.79 -16.06
N PHE A 460 2.98 18.42 -14.80
CA PHE A 460 3.87 18.76 -13.69
C PHE A 460 5.20 18.01 -13.78
N ASN A 461 5.16 16.71 -14.12
CA ASN A 461 6.35 15.92 -14.37
C ASN A 461 7.16 16.48 -15.56
N ALA A 462 6.48 16.85 -16.66
CA ALA A 462 7.12 17.46 -17.83
C ALA A 462 7.75 18.84 -17.54
N ALA A 463 7.21 19.58 -16.57
CA ALA A 463 7.81 20.83 -16.07
C ALA A 463 9.05 20.59 -15.17
N GLY A 464 9.35 19.33 -14.83
CA GLY A 464 10.49 18.94 -13.99
C GLY A 464 10.22 19.02 -12.49
N GLY A 465 8.96 19.18 -12.07
CA GLY A 465 8.58 19.33 -10.68
C GLY A 465 8.83 18.06 -9.84
N LYS A 466 9.15 18.25 -8.56
CA LYS A 466 9.40 17.17 -7.59
C LYS A 466 8.38 17.21 -6.44
N VAL A 467 7.96 16.05 -5.95
CA VAL A 467 7.03 15.93 -4.82
C VAL A 467 7.58 15.00 -3.74
N ILE A 468 7.68 15.53 -2.52
CA ILE A 468 7.80 14.74 -1.30
C ILE A 468 6.43 14.74 -0.65
N HIS A 469 5.78 13.58 -0.68
CA HIS A 469 4.51 13.35 -0.01
C HIS A 469 4.80 12.53 1.25
N PHE A 470 4.39 12.99 2.42
CA PHE A 470 4.52 12.23 3.66
C PHE A 470 3.18 12.11 4.38
N HIS A 471 2.98 11.05 5.17
CA HIS A 471 1.75 10.83 5.92
C HIS A 471 2.07 10.08 7.21
N GLY A 472 1.54 10.54 8.36
CA GLY A 472 1.63 9.77 9.60
C GLY A 472 0.97 8.41 9.45
N GLU A 473 1.67 7.33 9.79
CA GLU A 473 1.09 5.99 9.62
C GLU A 473 -0.04 5.74 10.64
N SER A 474 0.07 6.34 11.83
CA SER A 474 -0.93 6.33 12.90
C SER A 474 -1.82 7.59 12.86
N ASP A 475 -2.00 8.21 11.69
CA ASP A 475 -2.85 9.39 11.52
C ASP A 475 -4.30 9.06 11.91
N ASN A 476 -4.76 9.75 12.96
CA ASN A 476 -6.06 9.60 13.61
C ASN A 476 -7.13 10.55 13.05
N SER A 477 -6.81 11.32 12.02
CA SER A 477 -7.73 12.28 11.39
C SER A 477 -7.94 12.01 9.91
N ILE A 478 -6.86 11.76 9.17
CA ILE A 478 -6.90 11.45 7.73
C ILE A 478 -6.28 10.06 7.53
N PRO A 479 -6.99 9.08 6.95
CA PRO A 479 -6.41 7.76 6.74
C PRO A 479 -5.18 7.80 5.82
N ALA A 480 -4.02 7.33 6.30
CA ALA A 480 -2.81 7.18 5.48
C ALA A 480 -3.04 6.36 4.20
N ALA A 481 -3.96 5.39 4.25
CA ALA A 481 -4.38 4.60 3.10
C ALA A 481 -4.99 5.44 1.96
N SER A 482 -5.55 6.62 2.25
CA SER A 482 -6.04 7.57 1.23
C SER A 482 -4.89 8.10 0.37
N SER A 483 -3.75 8.39 1.01
CA SER A 483 -2.54 8.82 0.32
C SER A 483 -1.88 7.72 -0.50
N VAL A 484 -1.82 6.50 0.05
CA VAL A 484 -1.40 5.30 -0.71
C VAL A 484 -2.29 5.10 -1.93
N ARG A 485 -3.62 5.19 -1.77
CA ARG A 485 -4.56 5.05 -2.89
C ARG A 485 -4.34 6.11 -3.96
N TYR A 486 -4.08 7.36 -3.59
CA TYR A 486 -3.80 8.41 -4.57
C TYR A 486 -2.46 8.16 -5.29
N HIS A 487 -1.40 7.82 -4.55
CA HIS A 487 -0.10 7.47 -5.12
C HIS A 487 -0.20 6.32 -6.14
N GLU A 488 -0.87 5.22 -5.79
CA GLU A 488 -1.09 4.11 -6.72
C GLU A 488 -1.95 4.51 -7.93
N SER A 489 -2.93 5.40 -7.74
CA SER A 489 -3.74 5.91 -8.86
C SER A 489 -2.88 6.70 -9.85
N VAL A 490 -1.97 7.55 -9.37
CA VAL A 490 -1.01 8.28 -10.21
C VAL A 490 -0.08 7.30 -10.94
N ARG A 491 0.47 6.30 -10.22
CA ARG A 491 1.34 5.28 -10.82
C ARG A 491 0.66 4.56 -11.99
N GLN A 492 -0.54 4.04 -11.75
CA GLN A 492 -1.30 3.28 -12.74
C GLN A 492 -1.67 4.14 -13.96
N ILE A 493 -2.06 5.40 -13.75
CA ILE A 493 -2.49 6.28 -14.84
C ILE A 493 -1.30 6.82 -15.65
N MET A 494 -0.17 7.13 -15.01
CA MET A 494 0.99 7.68 -15.71
C MET A 494 1.90 6.62 -16.34
N TYR A 495 1.85 5.38 -15.86
CA TYR A 495 2.71 4.29 -16.30
C TYR A 495 1.93 2.97 -16.51
N PRO A 496 0.85 2.96 -17.32
CA PRO A 496 -0.01 1.77 -17.47
C PRO A 496 0.69 0.59 -18.17
N GLU A 497 1.67 0.87 -19.04
CA GLU A 497 2.38 -0.14 -19.84
C GLU A 497 3.67 -0.67 -19.19
N LEU A 498 3.99 -0.22 -17.97
CA LEU A 498 5.20 -0.63 -17.26
C LEU A 498 4.86 -1.68 -16.20
N SER A 499 5.77 -2.63 -15.97
CA SER A 499 5.64 -3.55 -14.84
C SER A 499 5.54 -2.80 -13.51
N TYR A 500 5.06 -3.46 -12.46
CA TYR A 500 4.92 -2.82 -11.15
C TYR A 500 6.23 -2.18 -10.65
N ASN A 501 7.36 -2.89 -10.76
CA ASN A 501 8.65 -2.38 -10.28
C ASN A 501 9.16 -1.21 -11.14
N GLU A 502 9.02 -1.28 -12.46
CA GLU A 502 9.42 -0.20 -13.37
C GLU A 502 8.55 1.04 -13.19
N SER A 503 7.23 0.89 -13.06
CA SER A 503 6.31 1.99 -12.80
C SER A 503 6.54 2.64 -11.43
N VAL A 504 6.85 1.85 -10.39
CA VAL A 504 7.26 2.39 -9.07
C VAL A 504 8.55 3.18 -9.19
N SER A 505 9.55 2.66 -9.91
CA SER A 505 10.82 3.36 -10.14
C SER A 505 10.60 4.68 -10.89
N ALA A 506 9.84 4.64 -12.00
CA ALA A 506 9.56 5.80 -12.83
C ALA A 506 8.80 6.90 -12.07
N LEU A 507 7.84 6.51 -11.22
CA LEU A 507 7.14 7.46 -10.35
C LEU A 507 8.09 8.07 -9.31
N ASN A 508 8.88 7.22 -8.64
CA ASN A 508 9.81 7.64 -7.59
C ASN A 508 10.95 8.55 -8.10
N ASP A 509 11.17 8.69 -9.41
CA ASP A 509 12.13 9.65 -9.96
C ASP A 509 11.72 11.13 -9.75
N TRP A 510 10.44 11.38 -9.44
CA TRP A 510 9.93 12.74 -9.25
C TRP A 510 8.82 12.87 -8.19
N TYR A 511 8.04 11.83 -7.91
CA TYR A 511 7.02 11.83 -6.86
C TYR A 511 7.26 10.64 -5.91
N ARG A 512 7.58 10.94 -4.64
CA ARG A 512 7.84 9.94 -3.59
C ARG A 512 6.86 10.09 -2.44
N LEU A 513 6.26 8.98 -2.00
CA LEU A 513 5.45 8.88 -0.78
C LEU A 513 6.24 8.27 0.37
N TYR A 514 6.11 8.82 1.57
CA TYR A 514 6.71 8.32 2.82
C TYR A 514 5.64 8.15 3.90
N LEU A 515 5.44 6.92 4.37
CA LEU A 515 4.61 6.66 5.54
C LEU A 515 5.49 6.77 6.77
N VAL A 516 5.17 7.70 7.67
CA VAL A 516 6.00 8.04 8.84
C VAL A 516 5.60 7.13 10.01
N PRO A 517 6.47 6.19 10.43
CA PRO A 517 6.18 5.24 11.51
C PRO A 517 5.72 5.91 12.79
N GLY A 518 4.61 5.42 13.36
CA GLY A 518 4.05 5.90 14.62
C GLY A 518 3.56 7.35 14.63
N ALA A 519 3.78 8.16 13.60
CA ALA A 519 3.35 9.55 13.59
C ALA A 519 1.82 9.68 13.47
N ALA A 520 1.26 10.65 14.19
CA ALA A 520 -0.14 11.03 14.15
C ALA A 520 -0.40 12.07 13.04
N HIS A 521 -1.55 12.75 13.09
CA HIS A 521 -1.90 13.76 12.11
C HIS A 521 -0.93 14.95 12.13
N CYS A 522 -0.09 15.06 11.09
CA CYS A 522 0.90 16.13 10.89
C CYS A 522 1.86 16.38 12.08
N SER A 523 2.04 15.39 12.96
CA SER A 523 2.80 15.52 14.20
C SER A 523 3.31 14.17 14.70
N PRO A 524 4.31 14.15 15.61
CA PRO A 524 4.59 12.97 16.43
C PRO A 524 3.35 12.55 17.23
N ASP A 525 3.23 11.25 17.50
CA ASP A 525 2.16 10.71 18.35
C ASP A 525 2.61 10.64 19.80
N ALA A 526 1.80 11.16 20.73
CA ALA A 526 2.06 11.07 22.17
C ALA A 526 2.01 9.63 22.69
N ALA A 527 1.24 8.75 22.05
CA ALA A 527 1.19 7.33 22.40
C ALA A 527 2.42 6.55 21.90
N GLN A 528 3.18 7.11 20.95
CA GLN A 528 4.37 6.51 20.36
C GLN A 528 5.52 7.53 20.34
N PRO A 529 5.97 8.00 21.52
CA PRO A 529 6.87 9.16 21.63
C PRO A 529 8.25 8.90 21.02
N ASN A 530 8.62 7.63 20.82
CA ASN A 530 9.84 7.23 20.14
C ASN A 530 9.71 7.20 18.61
N GLY A 531 8.56 7.56 18.03
CA GLY A 531 8.37 7.65 16.59
C GLY A 531 9.18 8.80 15.96
N PRO A 532 9.76 8.63 14.76
CA PRO A 532 10.46 9.71 14.07
C PRO A 532 9.47 10.66 13.37
N PHE A 533 9.87 11.92 13.16
CA PHE A 533 9.11 12.87 12.34
C PHE A 533 10.01 13.66 11.38
N PRO A 534 9.62 13.82 10.10
CA PRO A 534 10.48 14.45 9.08
C PRO A 534 10.41 15.99 9.11
N GLN A 535 10.96 16.58 10.18
CA GLN A 535 10.90 18.03 10.45
C GLN A 535 11.64 18.90 9.42
N THR A 536 12.56 18.33 8.62
CA THR A 536 13.44 19.09 7.70
C THR A 536 13.14 18.85 6.21
N ASN A 537 11.90 18.50 5.87
CA ASN A 537 11.49 18.17 4.50
C ASN A 537 11.83 19.23 3.45
N LEU A 538 11.72 20.53 3.77
CA LEU A 538 12.08 21.59 2.82
C LEU A 538 13.57 21.57 2.47
N ALA A 539 14.45 21.27 3.44
CA ALA A 539 15.88 21.11 3.17
C ALA A 539 16.14 19.93 2.22
N VAL A 540 15.47 18.80 2.44
CA VAL A 540 15.57 17.62 1.56
C VAL A 540 15.07 17.95 0.15
N MET A 541 13.96 18.67 0.03
CA MET A 541 13.41 19.11 -1.26
C MET A 541 14.36 20.05 -2.00
N ILE A 542 14.98 21.00 -1.29
CA ILE A 542 15.98 21.91 -1.85
C ILE A 542 17.17 21.14 -2.43
N GLU A 543 17.69 20.15 -1.69
CA GLU A 543 18.80 19.32 -2.18
C GLU A 543 18.41 18.49 -3.41
N TRP A 544 17.17 18.00 -3.47
CA TRP A 544 16.68 17.25 -4.62
C TRP A 544 16.54 18.14 -5.87
N VAL A 545 15.93 19.31 -5.72
CA VAL A 545 15.63 20.23 -6.83
C VAL A 545 16.87 20.98 -7.30
N GLU A 546 17.70 21.48 -6.39
CA GLU A 546 18.84 22.35 -6.72
C GLU A 546 20.11 21.57 -7.03
N ASN A 547 20.32 20.43 -6.34
CA ASN A 547 21.57 19.66 -6.41
C ASN A 547 21.38 18.24 -6.96
N GLY A 548 20.16 17.82 -7.29
CA GLY A 548 19.88 16.49 -7.84
C GLY A 548 20.06 15.35 -6.83
N VAL A 549 20.08 15.65 -5.53
CA VAL A 549 20.24 14.64 -4.48
C VAL A 549 18.90 13.96 -4.22
N VAL A 550 18.70 12.80 -4.82
CA VAL A 550 17.46 12.04 -4.71
C VAL A 550 17.30 11.47 -3.30
N PRO A 551 16.19 11.74 -2.58
CA PRO A 551 15.94 11.15 -1.28
C PRO A 551 15.52 9.70 -1.43
N THR A 552 16.45 8.75 -1.31
CA THR A 552 16.14 7.31 -1.32
C THR A 552 15.37 6.89 -0.06
N THR A 553 15.72 7.49 1.07
CA THR A 553 14.96 7.55 2.31
C THR A 553 14.73 9.00 2.69
N LEU A 554 13.70 9.26 3.49
CA LEU A 554 13.43 10.60 4.01
C LEU A 554 14.09 10.78 5.37
N ASN A 555 14.87 11.85 5.51
CA ASN A 555 15.48 12.23 6.78
C ASN A 555 14.40 12.61 7.80
N ALA A 556 14.50 12.03 9.00
CA ALA A 556 13.62 12.33 10.11
C ALA A 556 14.39 12.45 11.43
N THR A 557 13.73 13.01 12.43
CA THR A 557 14.30 13.21 13.77
C THR A 557 13.29 12.72 14.81
N HIS A 558 13.77 12.09 15.87
CA HIS A 558 12.94 11.81 17.05
C HIS A 558 12.71 13.13 17.81
N LEU A 559 11.47 13.60 17.84
CA LEU A 559 11.12 14.89 18.47
C LEU A 559 10.67 14.75 19.93
N ALA A 560 10.45 13.51 20.38
CA ALA A 560 10.07 13.16 21.75
C ALA A 560 10.72 11.82 22.14
N GLY A 561 10.37 11.34 23.35
CA GLY A 561 10.77 10.02 23.83
C GLY A 561 12.24 9.91 24.24
N ASP A 562 12.68 8.66 24.42
CA ASP A 562 14.02 8.33 24.93
C ASP A 562 15.13 8.67 23.92
N ASN A 563 14.77 8.75 22.64
CA ASN A 563 15.69 8.99 21.53
C ASN A 563 15.67 10.44 21.03
N ILE A 564 15.11 11.39 21.79
CA ILE A 564 14.96 12.79 21.36
C ILE A 564 16.26 13.38 20.76
N GLY A 565 16.14 14.00 19.58
CA GLY A 565 17.24 14.57 18.81
C GLY A 565 18.04 13.57 17.97
N ALA A 566 17.79 12.26 18.08
CA ALA A 566 18.44 11.28 17.23
C ALA A 566 17.88 11.31 15.80
N ASN A 567 18.76 11.05 14.83
CA ASN A 567 18.39 10.94 13.42
C ASN A 567 17.74 9.59 13.13
N ALA A 568 16.72 9.61 12.29
CA ALA A 568 16.03 8.45 11.75
C ALA A 568 15.87 8.58 10.23
N GLN A 569 15.44 7.51 9.60
CA GLN A 569 15.19 7.44 8.16
C GLN A 569 13.82 6.79 7.94
N VAL A 570 13.05 7.33 7.00
CA VAL A 570 11.75 6.79 6.60
C VAL A 570 11.84 6.22 5.19
N CYS A 571 11.33 5.02 4.99
CA CYS A 571 11.35 4.35 3.70
C CYS A 571 10.40 4.99 2.69
N ALA A 572 10.84 5.10 1.44
CA ALA A 572 9.97 5.47 0.33
C ALA A 572 9.02 4.31 0.00
N TRP A 573 7.73 4.61 -0.07
CA TRP A 573 6.69 3.68 -0.50
C TRP A 573 7.02 3.13 -1.92
N PRO A 574 6.78 1.83 -2.19
CA PRO A 574 6.10 0.81 -1.37
C PRO A 574 6.99 0.07 -0.36
N LEU A 575 8.26 0.47 -0.23
CA LEU A 575 9.14 -0.15 0.76
C LEU A 575 8.74 0.27 2.17
N ARG A 576 8.83 -0.68 3.10
CA ARG A 576 8.46 -0.54 4.50
C ARG A 576 9.65 -0.90 5.39
N PRO A 577 9.80 -0.27 6.57
CA PRO A 577 10.97 -0.49 7.40
C PRO A 577 10.91 -1.86 8.11
N THR A 578 12.08 -2.48 8.27
CA THR A 578 12.33 -3.68 9.06
C THR A 578 13.67 -3.57 9.78
N TRP A 579 13.83 -4.22 10.92
CA TRP A 579 15.06 -4.18 11.73
C TRP A 579 15.65 -5.57 11.96
N ALA A 580 16.98 -5.65 11.91
CA ALA A 580 17.76 -6.85 12.21
C ALA A 580 18.88 -6.58 13.23
N GLY A 581 19.44 -7.66 13.79
CA GLY A 581 20.64 -7.63 14.64
C GLY A 581 20.46 -6.88 15.96
N ASN A 582 19.59 -7.38 16.86
CA ASN A 582 19.24 -6.73 18.14
C ASN A 582 18.84 -5.25 17.96
N ASN A 583 17.87 -4.97 17.10
CA ASN A 583 17.25 -3.64 16.93
C ASN A 583 18.17 -2.54 16.35
N SER A 584 19.32 -2.88 15.76
CA SER A 584 20.36 -1.89 15.43
C SER A 584 20.43 -1.47 13.96
N THR A 585 19.97 -2.30 13.02
CA THR A 585 20.11 -2.02 11.59
C THR A 585 18.74 -2.01 10.91
N MET A 586 18.35 -0.86 10.34
CA MET A 586 17.11 -0.69 9.58
C MET A 586 17.34 -0.99 8.10
N SER A 587 16.40 -1.70 7.47
CA SER A 587 16.31 -1.91 6.02
C SER A 587 14.92 -1.55 5.49
N CYS A 588 14.86 -1.01 4.28
CA CYS A 588 13.62 -0.78 3.56
C CYS A 588 13.32 -1.97 2.65
N THR A 589 12.28 -2.74 2.99
CA THR A 589 11.93 -4.00 2.32
C THR A 589 10.56 -3.89 1.63
N SER A 590 10.36 -4.58 0.51
CA SER A 590 9.05 -4.60 -0.14
C SER A 590 8.03 -5.34 0.72
N HIS A 591 6.79 -4.84 0.76
CA HIS A 591 5.73 -5.42 1.58
C HIS A 591 5.43 -6.89 1.25
N ALA A 592 5.59 -7.31 -0.02
CA ALA A 592 5.31 -8.67 -0.49
C ALA A 592 6.10 -9.77 0.24
N HIS A 593 7.34 -9.48 0.68
CA HIS A 593 8.15 -10.45 1.42
C HIS A 593 7.61 -10.74 2.84
N SER A 594 6.81 -9.82 3.39
CA SER A 594 6.29 -9.85 4.76
C SER A 594 4.77 -10.07 4.87
N LEU A 595 4.08 -10.27 3.73
CA LEU A 595 2.61 -10.31 3.63
C LEU A 595 1.94 -11.59 4.15
N GLY A 596 2.64 -12.38 4.97
CA GLY A 596 1.98 -13.32 5.87
C GLY A 596 1.14 -14.40 5.20
N TYR A 597 1.63 -15.05 4.12
CA TYR A 597 1.15 -16.39 3.79
C TYR A 597 1.37 -17.28 5.04
N THR A 598 0.33 -17.41 5.85
CA THR A 598 0.33 -18.27 7.02
C THR A 598 -0.21 -19.61 6.57
N ARG A 599 0.70 -20.53 6.25
CA ARG A 599 0.34 -21.90 5.92
C ARG A 599 -0.59 -22.45 7.02
N PRO A 600 -1.78 -22.97 6.68
CA PRO A 600 -2.60 -23.66 7.66
C PRO A 600 -1.78 -24.75 8.36
N ASN A 601 -1.84 -24.80 9.69
CA ASN A 601 -1.07 -25.81 10.44
C ASN A 601 -1.53 -27.23 10.08
N LEU A 602 -0.75 -28.25 10.44
CA LEU A 602 -1.03 -29.64 10.06
C LEU A 602 -2.47 -30.07 10.42
N LYS A 603 -2.95 -29.73 11.61
CA LYS A 603 -4.31 -30.05 12.06
C LYS A 603 -5.38 -29.41 11.16
N GLN A 604 -5.20 -28.15 10.75
CA GLN A 604 -6.10 -27.46 9.83
C GLN A 604 -6.07 -28.09 8.43
N ARG A 605 -4.89 -28.48 7.94
CA ARG A 605 -4.72 -29.17 6.65
C ARG A 605 -5.40 -30.54 6.63
N LEU A 606 -5.18 -31.35 7.66
CA LEU A 606 -5.83 -32.66 7.83
C LEU A 606 -7.34 -32.51 7.97
N ALA A 607 -7.82 -31.51 8.73
CA ALA A 607 -9.24 -31.22 8.84
C ALA A 607 -9.86 -30.76 7.51
N ALA A 608 -9.13 -30.00 6.69
CA ALA A 608 -9.59 -29.53 5.38
C ALA A 608 -9.80 -30.69 4.39
N ALA A 609 -9.04 -31.77 4.52
CA ALA A 609 -9.22 -33.00 3.74
C ALA A 609 -10.37 -33.90 4.24
N HIS A 610 -10.97 -33.60 5.40
CA HIS A 610 -11.97 -34.46 6.04
C HIS A 610 -13.42 -33.98 5.80
N PRO A 611 -14.41 -34.86 5.50
CA PRO A 611 -15.78 -34.45 5.19
C PRO A 611 -16.50 -33.66 6.31
N SER A 612 -16.19 -33.95 7.57
CA SER A 612 -16.77 -33.25 8.73
C SER A 612 -16.13 -31.86 8.97
N GLY A 613 -14.96 -31.59 8.38
CA GLY A 613 -14.12 -30.43 8.71
C GLY A 613 -13.47 -30.52 10.09
N VAL A 614 -13.44 -31.71 10.71
CA VAL A 614 -12.80 -31.99 11.99
C VAL A 614 -11.98 -33.26 11.85
N PHE A 615 -10.71 -33.20 12.23
CA PHE A 615 -9.83 -34.36 12.35
C PHE A 615 -9.63 -34.69 13.83
N THR A 616 -10.04 -35.89 14.25
CA THR A 616 -9.77 -36.44 15.60
C THR A 616 -8.82 -37.63 15.45
N PRO A 617 -7.60 -37.58 16.01
CA PRO A 617 -6.72 -38.74 16.02
C PRO A 617 -7.41 -39.93 16.68
N LYS A 618 -7.19 -41.16 16.19
CA LYS A 618 -7.66 -42.37 16.89
C LYS A 618 -7.00 -42.40 18.28
N PRO A 619 -7.75 -42.62 19.38
CA PRO A 619 -7.16 -42.65 20.71
C PRO A 619 -6.21 -43.85 20.83
N LYS A 620 -4.91 -43.59 20.96
CA LYS A 620 -3.97 -44.57 21.52
C LYS A 620 -4.18 -44.60 23.02
N SER A 621 -4.31 -45.80 23.59
CA SER A 621 -4.50 -45.96 25.04
C SER A 621 -3.19 -45.69 25.77
N THR A 622 -2.93 -44.43 26.12
CA THR A 622 -2.30 -44.00 27.38
C THR A 622 -2.20 -42.48 27.41
N SER A 623 -2.42 -41.92 28.60
CA SER A 623 -2.49 -40.49 28.92
C SER A 623 -1.20 -39.72 28.60
N GLN A 624 -1.40 -38.47 28.15
CA GLN A 624 -0.44 -37.40 27.83
C GLN A 624 0.08 -37.44 26.39
N LEU A 625 -0.48 -36.58 25.53
CA LEU A 625 0.14 -36.15 24.27
C LEU A 625 1.19 -35.07 24.59
N PRO A 626 2.50 -35.32 24.42
CA PRO A 626 3.51 -34.28 24.44
C PRO A 626 3.49 -33.53 23.11
N GLN A 627 3.86 -32.24 23.11
CA GLN A 627 4.03 -31.41 21.91
C GLN A 627 4.89 -32.06 20.80
N ALA A 628 5.76 -33.00 21.13
CA ALA A 628 6.71 -33.66 20.21
C ALA A 628 6.09 -34.54 19.11
N GLU A 629 4.90 -35.16 19.31
CA GLU A 629 4.31 -36.02 18.26
C GLU A 629 3.71 -35.23 17.09
N ALA A 630 3.26 -33.99 17.33
CA ALA A 630 2.72 -33.13 16.27
C ALA A 630 3.82 -32.60 15.33
N ASP A 631 5.03 -32.38 15.86
CA ASP A 631 6.19 -31.94 15.08
C ASP A 631 6.71 -33.08 14.18
N ASP A 632 6.73 -34.32 14.68
CA ASP A 632 7.10 -35.51 13.91
C ASP A 632 6.14 -35.82 12.74
N GLU A 633 4.83 -35.66 12.94
CA GLU A 633 3.85 -35.83 11.86
C GLU A 633 3.95 -34.72 10.80
N ASP A 634 4.25 -33.49 11.18
CA ASP A 634 4.42 -32.39 10.23
C ASP A 634 5.72 -32.54 9.42
N GLU A 635 6.78 -33.05 10.04
CA GLU A 635 8.02 -33.37 9.36
C GLU A 635 7.84 -34.53 8.36
N LYS A 636 7.08 -35.57 8.72
CA LYS A 636 6.73 -36.66 7.78
C LYS A 636 5.88 -36.16 6.62
N GLU A 637 4.87 -35.35 6.90
CA GLU A 637 3.97 -34.81 5.89
C GLU A 637 4.70 -33.86 4.94
N SER A 638 5.57 -32.97 5.45
CA SER A 638 6.37 -32.05 4.62
C SER A 638 7.39 -32.76 3.71
N LYS A 639 7.90 -33.93 4.14
CA LYS A 639 8.77 -34.80 3.34
C LYS A 639 8.05 -35.49 2.17
N ILE A 640 6.72 -35.61 2.23
CA ILE A 640 5.88 -36.23 1.20
C ILE A 640 5.19 -35.17 0.33
N TYR A 641 4.52 -34.21 0.99
CA TYR A 641 3.79 -33.08 0.41
C TYR A 641 4.35 -31.75 0.95
N PRO A 642 5.26 -31.09 0.21
CA PRO A 642 5.84 -29.83 0.63
C PRO A 642 4.80 -28.70 0.72
N ALA A 643 5.19 -27.60 1.37
CA ALA A 643 4.43 -26.36 1.34
C ALA A 643 4.44 -25.75 -0.07
N PRO A 644 3.46 -24.90 -0.41
CA PRO A 644 3.57 -23.99 -1.56
C PRO A 644 4.88 -23.19 -1.51
N LEU A 645 5.59 -23.14 -2.64
CA LEU A 645 6.70 -22.19 -2.82
C LEU A 645 6.12 -20.82 -3.17
N VAL A 646 6.39 -19.81 -2.34
CA VAL A 646 5.88 -18.44 -2.52
C VAL A 646 7.05 -17.51 -2.79
N LEU A 647 7.18 -17.04 -4.03
CA LEU A 647 8.20 -16.06 -4.43
C LEU A 647 7.56 -14.69 -4.71
N PRO A 648 8.33 -13.60 -4.81
CA PRO A 648 7.81 -12.34 -5.32
C PRO A 648 7.11 -12.54 -6.67
N SER A 649 5.97 -11.87 -6.88
CA SER A 649 5.08 -12.01 -8.06
C SER A 649 4.38 -13.37 -8.24
N SER A 650 4.50 -14.31 -7.30
CA SER A 650 3.64 -15.50 -7.26
C SER A 650 2.17 -15.12 -7.05
N GLU A 651 1.20 -15.83 -7.61
CA GLU A 651 -0.24 -15.54 -7.40
C GLU A 651 -0.60 -15.51 -5.91
N ILE A 652 -0.08 -16.47 -5.12
CA ILE A 652 -0.28 -16.51 -3.66
C ILE A 652 0.33 -15.28 -2.96
N SER A 653 1.40 -14.70 -3.52
CA SER A 653 2.01 -13.46 -3.02
C SER A 653 1.22 -12.20 -3.44
N LEU A 654 0.56 -12.24 -4.60
CA LEU A 654 -0.30 -11.16 -5.10
C LEU A 654 -1.67 -11.15 -4.38
N TYR A 655 -2.17 -12.32 -4.00
CA TYR A 655 -3.47 -12.52 -3.36
C TYR A 655 -3.40 -13.39 -2.07
N PRO A 656 -2.62 -12.98 -1.04
CA PRO A 656 -2.35 -13.80 0.15
C PRO A 656 -3.58 -14.11 1.03
N ARG A 657 -4.71 -13.45 0.74
CA ARG A 657 -5.99 -13.60 1.46
C ARG A 657 -6.96 -14.59 0.80
N GLU A 658 -6.66 -15.08 -0.40
CA GLU A 658 -7.49 -16.12 -1.03
C GLU A 658 -7.28 -17.47 -0.32
N GLY A 659 -8.24 -17.83 0.53
CA GLY A 659 -8.21 -19.07 1.28
C GLY A 659 -8.49 -20.29 0.41
N GLY A 660 -7.78 -21.40 0.66
CA GLY A 660 -7.99 -22.64 -0.08
C GLY A 660 -9.36 -23.27 0.20
N GLN A 661 -9.99 -23.84 -0.83
CA GLN A 661 -11.28 -24.52 -0.70
C GLN A 661 -11.12 -25.87 0.03
N SER A 662 -11.76 -26.08 1.19
CA SER A 662 -11.75 -27.38 1.89
C SER A 662 -12.69 -28.41 1.25
N LEU A 663 -12.51 -29.71 1.55
CA LEU A 663 -13.43 -30.78 1.09
C LEU A 663 -14.86 -30.51 1.55
N ARG A 664 -15.05 -30.10 2.81
CA ARG A 664 -16.38 -29.78 3.35
C ARG A 664 -17.03 -28.62 2.62
N SER A 665 -16.27 -27.57 2.30
CA SER A 665 -16.75 -26.42 1.53
C SER A 665 -17.16 -26.84 0.13
N TRP A 666 -16.28 -27.60 -0.55
CA TRP A 666 -16.55 -28.15 -1.88
C TRP A 666 -17.82 -29.02 -1.90
N MET A 667 -18.01 -29.94 -0.95
CA MET A 667 -19.20 -30.79 -0.89
C MET A 667 -20.52 -30.02 -0.70
N ARG A 668 -20.47 -28.83 -0.10
CA ARG A 668 -21.64 -27.96 0.14
C ARG A 668 -21.89 -26.99 -1.01
N ASN A 669 -20.94 -26.83 -1.92
CA ASN A 669 -21.06 -25.91 -3.03
C ASN A 669 -22.09 -26.45 -4.04
N SER A 670 -23.19 -25.70 -4.20
CA SER A 670 -24.29 -26.04 -5.12
C SER A 670 -23.88 -26.00 -6.60
N ARG A 671 -22.75 -25.38 -6.93
CA ARG A 671 -22.21 -25.27 -8.29
C ARG A 671 -21.28 -26.43 -8.70
N VAL A 672 -21.04 -27.41 -7.82
CA VAL A 672 -20.20 -28.58 -8.15
C VAL A 672 -20.95 -29.55 -9.07
N ASN A 673 -20.35 -29.87 -10.21
CA ASN A 673 -20.91 -30.81 -11.18
C ASN A 673 -20.83 -32.25 -10.67
N ARG A 674 -21.98 -32.91 -10.57
CA ARG A 674 -22.04 -34.33 -10.21
C ARG A 674 -21.83 -35.21 -11.43
N ILE A 675 -20.99 -36.23 -11.30
CA ILE A 675 -20.92 -37.32 -12.27
C ILE A 675 -22.20 -38.15 -12.14
N THR A 676 -22.90 -38.35 -13.26
CA THR A 676 -24.14 -39.14 -13.32
C THR A 676 -24.01 -40.25 -14.37
N GLU A 677 -24.96 -41.18 -14.43
CA GLU A 677 -24.97 -42.18 -15.50
C GLU A 677 -25.13 -41.57 -16.89
N GLU A 678 -25.78 -40.41 -16.97
CA GLU A 678 -26.00 -39.65 -18.20
C GLU A 678 -24.79 -38.75 -18.54
N ARG A 679 -24.01 -38.30 -17.54
CA ARG A 679 -22.89 -37.34 -17.71
C ARG A 679 -21.63 -37.86 -17.04
N LYS A 680 -20.86 -38.66 -17.80
CA LYS A 680 -19.67 -39.39 -17.30
C LYS A 680 -18.47 -39.38 -18.24
N THR A 681 -18.57 -38.74 -19.39
CA THR A 681 -17.55 -38.78 -20.44
C THR A 681 -16.72 -37.49 -20.45
N ILE A 682 -15.39 -37.58 -20.40
CA ILE A 682 -14.53 -36.40 -20.61
C ILE A 682 -14.20 -36.31 -22.10
N TYR A 683 -14.46 -35.16 -22.70
CA TYR A 683 -14.12 -34.88 -24.10
C TYR A 683 -12.90 -33.98 -24.17
N ILE A 684 -11.95 -34.31 -25.05
CA ILE A 684 -10.84 -33.45 -25.45
C ILE A 684 -11.00 -33.18 -26.93
N SER A 685 -11.08 -31.92 -27.32
CA SER A 685 -11.28 -31.50 -28.71
C SER A 685 -10.15 -30.60 -29.17
N LEU A 686 -9.77 -30.76 -30.44
CA LEU A 686 -9.04 -29.73 -31.18
C LEU A 686 -10.05 -28.71 -31.75
N PRO A 687 -9.61 -27.50 -32.14
CA PRO A 687 -10.48 -26.55 -32.81
C PRO A 687 -11.02 -27.16 -34.11
N PRO A 688 -12.29 -26.87 -34.48
CA PRO A 688 -12.85 -27.35 -35.73
C PRO A 688 -12.05 -26.82 -36.94
N GLY A 689 -11.82 -27.68 -37.93
CA GLY A 689 -11.16 -27.30 -39.17
C GLY A 689 -12.06 -26.41 -40.06
N VAL A 690 -11.45 -25.73 -41.04
CA VAL A 690 -12.10 -24.72 -41.91
C VAL A 690 -13.23 -25.29 -42.81
N ASP A 691 -13.38 -26.62 -42.89
CA ASP A 691 -14.38 -27.30 -43.72
C ASP A 691 -15.77 -27.47 -43.05
N SER A 692 -16.04 -26.82 -41.92
CA SER A 692 -17.36 -26.84 -41.28
C SER A 692 -18.37 -25.93 -41.99
N ALA A 693 -19.64 -26.37 -42.08
CA ALA A 693 -20.72 -25.56 -42.67
C ALA A 693 -21.15 -24.38 -41.80
N GLU A 694 -20.69 -24.34 -40.55
CA GLU A 694 -20.95 -23.29 -39.56
C GLU A 694 -19.63 -22.61 -39.18
N TYR A 695 -19.67 -21.28 -39.09
CA TYR A 695 -18.53 -20.44 -38.73
C TYR A 695 -18.85 -19.65 -37.47
N THR A 696 -17.91 -19.59 -36.53
CA THR A 696 -17.98 -18.71 -35.35
C THR A 696 -16.96 -17.59 -35.50
N VAL A 697 -17.37 -16.37 -35.17
CA VAL A 697 -16.49 -15.19 -35.18
C VAL A 697 -15.78 -15.12 -33.84
N ILE A 698 -14.45 -15.14 -33.87
CA ILE A 698 -13.58 -14.97 -32.71
C ILE A 698 -12.86 -13.63 -32.88
N ARG A 699 -12.94 -12.76 -31.87
CA ARG A 699 -12.20 -11.50 -31.87
C ARG A 699 -10.71 -11.77 -31.75
N SER A 700 -9.92 -10.95 -32.42
CA SER A 700 -8.47 -11.02 -32.37
C SER A 700 -7.88 -9.63 -32.17
N ARG A 701 -6.74 -9.56 -31.47
CA ARG A 701 -5.93 -8.34 -31.35
C ARG A 701 -4.49 -8.59 -31.81
N PRO A 702 -3.79 -7.56 -32.32
CA PRO A 702 -2.34 -7.66 -32.55
C PRO A 702 -1.62 -7.94 -31.25
N THR A 703 -0.58 -8.76 -31.29
CA THR A 703 0.23 -9.06 -30.10
C THR A 703 1.34 -8.02 -29.94
N PRO A 704 1.41 -7.27 -28.82
CA PRO A 704 2.54 -6.40 -28.54
C PRO A 704 3.78 -7.27 -28.23
N ASN A 705 4.88 -7.06 -28.94
CA ASN A 705 6.21 -7.60 -28.59
C ASN A 705 6.35 -9.13 -28.47
N TYR A 706 5.60 -9.92 -29.25
CA TYR A 706 5.69 -11.38 -29.24
C TYR A 706 5.74 -11.97 -30.67
N PRO A 707 6.34 -13.16 -30.90
CA PRO A 707 6.41 -13.80 -32.23
C PRO A 707 5.06 -14.20 -32.85
N TYR A 708 3.95 -14.21 -32.11
CA TYR A 708 2.61 -14.42 -32.67
C TYR A 708 2.05 -13.13 -33.27
N SER A 709 1.44 -13.22 -34.46
CA SER A 709 0.90 -12.03 -35.14
C SER A 709 -0.36 -11.48 -34.47
N ASN A 710 -1.18 -12.35 -33.87
CA ASN A 710 -2.41 -11.98 -33.18
C ASN A 710 -2.70 -12.93 -32.02
N GLN A 711 -3.43 -12.42 -31.02
CA GLN A 711 -4.06 -13.21 -29.95
C GLN A 711 -5.55 -13.38 -30.25
N LEU A 712 -6.12 -14.53 -29.87
CA LEU A 712 -7.55 -14.81 -29.99
C LEU A 712 -8.26 -14.56 -28.65
N ASN A 713 -9.47 -14.01 -28.71
CA ASN A 713 -10.24 -13.75 -27.50
C ASN A 713 -10.77 -15.06 -26.91
N LEU A 714 -10.41 -15.31 -25.66
CA LEU A 714 -10.72 -16.54 -24.93
C LEU A 714 -12.20 -16.68 -24.61
N ASN A 715 -12.89 -15.56 -24.30
CA ASN A 715 -14.32 -15.61 -23.98
C ASN A 715 -15.15 -16.10 -25.18
N ASP A 716 -14.82 -15.63 -26.39
CA ASP A 716 -15.50 -16.07 -27.61
C ASP A 716 -15.33 -17.58 -27.87
N ILE A 717 -14.15 -18.12 -27.52
CA ILE A 717 -13.84 -19.55 -27.63
C ILE A 717 -14.57 -20.36 -26.55
N LEU A 718 -14.62 -19.87 -25.33
CA LEU A 718 -15.36 -20.51 -24.24
C LEU A 718 -16.85 -20.58 -24.56
N ASP A 719 -17.44 -19.52 -25.11
CA ASP A 719 -18.84 -19.51 -25.57
C ASP A 719 -19.09 -20.57 -26.65
N PHE A 720 -18.16 -20.71 -27.60
CA PHE A 720 -18.20 -21.78 -28.59
C PHE A 720 -18.12 -23.18 -27.96
N ALA A 721 -17.23 -23.36 -26.97
CA ALA A 721 -17.10 -24.63 -26.25
C ALA A 721 -18.38 -24.97 -25.48
N ILE A 722 -19.04 -24.00 -24.86
CA ILE A 722 -20.33 -24.18 -24.16
C ILE A 722 -21.40 -24.62 -25.14
N ALA A 723 -21.49 -23.96 -26.30
CA ALA A 723 -22.44 -24.32 -27.35
C ALA A 723 -22.19 -25.72 -27.94
N SER A 724 -20.92 -26.15 -27.97
CA SER A 724 -20.49 -27.42 -28.56
C SER A 724 -20.46 -28.59 -27.58
N LEU A 725 -20.80 -28.37 -26.31
CA LEU A 725 -20.69 -29.37 -25.25
C LEU A 725 -21.66 -30.54 -25.46
N PRO A 726 -21.17 -31.78 -25.66
CA PRO A 726 -22.05 -32.94 -25.85
C PRO A 726 -22.95 -33.20 -24.64
N GLY A 727 -24.15 -33.75 -24.90
CA GLY A 727 -25.15 -33.98 -23.85
C GLY A 727 -24.70 -34.97 -22.76
N ASP A 728 -23.86 -35.95 -23.13
CA ASP A 728 -23.29 -36.96 -22.22
C ASP A 728 -21.92 -36.60 -21.64
N ALA A 729 -21.34 -35.47 -22.10
CA ALA A 729 -20.08 -34.98 -21.59
C ALA A 729 -20.22 -34.64 -20.10
N TYR A 730 -19.32 -35.13 -19.26
CA TYR A 730 -19.04 -34.54 -17.97
C TYR A 730 -18.38 -33.17 -18.15
N THR A 731 -17.38 -33.09 -19.03
CA THR A 731 -16.69 -31.85 -19.39
C THR A 731 -16.09 -31.94 -20.80
N LEU A 732 -15.88 -30.78 -21.43
CA LEU A 732 -15.20 -30.60 -22.71
C LEU A 732 -13.99 -29.67 -22.52
N LEU A 733 -12.80 -30.17 -22.82
CA LEU A 733 -11.57 -29.39 -22.90
C LEU A 733 -11.22 -29.14 -24.38
N MET A 734 -11.02 -27.89 -24.76
CA MET A 734 -10.46 -27.53 -26.06
C MET A 734 -8.96 -27.24 -25.93
N LEU A 735 -8.17 -27.87 -26.79
CA LEU A 735 -6.72 -27.63 -26.91
C LEU A 735 -6.43 -26.77 -28.13
N LEU A 736 -5.71 -25.68 -27.96
CA LEU A 736 -5.40 -24.69 -28.99
C LEU A 736 -3.89 -24.49 -29.13
N GLU A 737 -3.47 -24.05 -30.32
CA GLU A 737 -2.09 -23.63 -30.60
C GLU A 737 -1.96 -22.11 -30.80
N HIS A 738 -3.04 -21.35 -30.56
CA HIS A 738 -3.07 -19.90 -30.72
C HIS A 738 -2.88 -19.20 -29.37
N ASP A 739 -2.19 -18.07 -29.39
CA ASP A 739 -2.09 -17.22 -28.21
C ASP A 739 -3.45 -16.61 -27.85
N LEU A 740 -3.68 -16.39 -26.56
CA LEU A 740 -4.98 -16.03 -26.01
C LEU A 740 -4.91 -14.71 -25.22
N TYR A 741 -6.03 -14.01 -25.20
CA TYR A 741 -6.31 -12.93 -24.27
C TYR A 741 -7.76 -12.97 -23.83
N GLU A 742 -8.08 -12.51 -22.63
CA GLU A 742 -9.46 -12.48 -22.15
C GLU A 742 -10.04 -11.06 -22.19
N ASP A 743 -9.31 -10.07 -21.67
CA ASP A 743 -9.64 -8.64 -21.72
C ASP A 743 -8.45 -7.74 -22.16
N GLU A 744 -8.67 -6.42 -22.19
CA GLU A 744 -7.67 -5.45 -22.66
C GLU A 744 -6.48 -5.28 -21.70
N GLU A 745 -6.63 -5.67 -20.43
CA GLU A 745 -5.65 -5.53 -19.35
C GLU A 745 -4.86 -6.84 -19.10
N ASP A 746 -5.35 -7.99 -19.61
CA ASP A 746 -4.70 -9.28 -19.46
C ASP A 746 -3.39 -9.41 -20.26
N GLU A 747 -2.29 -9.59 -19.53
CA GLU A 747 -0.95 -9.84 -20.08
C GLU A 747 -0.67 -11.35 -20.31
N PHE A 748 -1.27 -12.24 -19.51
CA PHE A 748 -0.94 -13.66 -19.44
C PHE A 748 -2.17 -14.58 -19.26
N VAL A 749 -2.50 -15.39 -20.28
CA VAL A 749 -3.52 -16.46 -20.17
C VAL A 749 -3.14 -17.68 -21.01
N CYS A 750 -2.92 -18.83 -20.36
CA CYS A 750 -2.60 -20.10 -21.04
C CYS A 750 -3.69 -21.17 -20.90
N GLY A 751 -4.65 -20.96 -20.00
CA GLY A 751 -5.76 -21.86 -19.74
C GLY A 751 -6.86 -21.13 -18.99
N ARG A 752 -8.11 -21.54 -19.22
CA ARG A 752 -9.24 -21.11 -18.40
C ARG A 752 -10.35 -22.14 -18.46
N ALA A 753 -10.94 -22.39 -17.31
CA ALA A 753 -12.13 -23.22 -17.16
C ALA A 753 -13.31 -22.40 -16.68
N TYR A 754 -14.47 -22.61 -17.32
CA TYR A 754 -15.74 -22.18 -16.76
C TYR A 754 -16.41 -23.39 -16.12
N GLY A 755 -15.94 -23.71 -14.90
CA GLY A 755 -16.26 -24.96 -14.22
C GLY A 755 -17.76 -25.25 -14.11
N GLY A 756 -18.59 -24.23 -13.84
CA GLY A 756 -20.05 -24.38 -13.78
C GLY A 756 -20.69 -24.78 -15.13
N SER A 757 -20.11 -24.35 -16.24
CA SER A 757 -20.54 -24.72 -17.59
C SER A 757 -19.83 -25.97 -18.13
N ARG A 758 -18.88 -26.53 -17.38
CA ARG A 758 -18.18 -27.79 -17.67
C ARG A 758 -17.30 -27.73 -18.92
N VAL A 759 -16.78 -26.56 -19.24
CA VAL A 759 -15.86 -26.37 -20.35
C VAL A 759 -14.54 -25.78 -19.88
N ALA A 760 -13.48 -26.12 -20.59
CA ALA A 760 -12.17 -25.54 -20.41
C ALA A 760 -11.46 -25.35 -21.75
N VAL A 761 -10.59 -24.37 -21.81
CA VAL A 761 -9.75 -24.08 -22.98
C VAL A 761 -8.31 -23.98 -22.48
N VAL A 762 -7.39 -24.66 -23.15
CA VAL A 762 -5.95 -24.57 -22.88
C VAL A 762 -5.20 -24.31 -24.17
N SER A 763 -4.29 -23.35 -24.13
CA SER A 763 -3.40 -23.04 -25.24
C SER A 763 -1.99 -23.54 -24.98
N GLY A 764 -1.41 -24.17 -26.00
CA GLY A 764 0.00 -24.56 -26.02
C GLY A 764 0.95 -23.49 -26.55
N ALA A 765 0.44 -22.33 -26.98
CA ALA A 765 1.21 -21.31 -27.70
C ALA A 765 2.41 -20.82 -26.89
N ARG A 766 2.18 -20.32 -25.67
CA ARG A 766 3.25 -19.80 -24.80
C ARG A 766 4.02 -20.89 -24.03
N TYR A 767 3.54 -22.15 -24.04
CA TYR A 767 4.25 -23.27 -23.41
C TYR A 767 5.35 -23.88 -24.28
N TRP A 768 5.49 -23.42 -25.52
CA TRP A 768 6.55 -23.86 -26.39
C TRP A 768 7.93 -23.52 -25.80
N PRO A 769 8.82 -24.50 -25.55
CA PRO A 769 10.10 -24.23 -24.89
C PRO A 769 11.03 -23.31 -25.66
N GLY A 770 10.78 -23.09 -26.95
CA GLY A 770 11.51 -22.10 -27.74
C GLY A 770 11.35 -20.66 -27.27
N PHE A 771 10.34 -20.36 -26.44
CA PHE A 771 10.07 -19.04 -25.87
C PHE A 771 10.47 -18.90 -24.40
N ASP A 772 11.18 -19.90 -23.86
CA ASP A 772 11.54 -19.90 -22.44
C ASP A 772 12.41 -18.69 -22.03
N GLU A 773 13.21 -18.15 -22.95
CA GLU A 773 14.06 -16.98 -22.67
C GLU A 773 13.22 -15.69 -22.64
N GLU A 774 12.30 -15.53 -23.59
CA GLU A 774 11.36 -14.42 -23.68
C GLU A 774 10.37 -14.39 -22.52
N GLU A 775 9.99 -15.57 -22.01
CA GLU A 775 9.02 -15.74 -20.91
C GLU A 775 9.69 -15.93 -19.54
N ASN A 776 11.03 -15.81 -19.47
CA ASN A 776 11.84 -15.97 -18.27
C ASN A 776 11.58 -17.32 -17.53
N VAL A 777 11.36 -18.39 -18.29
CA VAL A 777 11.10 -19.74 -17.77
C VAL A 777 12.40 -20.53 -17.71
N GLU A 778 13.04 -20.54 -16.53
CA GLU A 778 14.22 -21.39 -16.36
C GLU A 778 13.87 -22.89 -16.32
N ARG A 779 14.75 -23.70 -16.92
CA ARG A 779 14.57 -25.16 -16.96
C ARG A 779 15.32 -25.89 -15.85
N VAL A 780 16.24 -25.22 -15.16
CA VAL A 780 17.09 -25.87 -14.14
C VAL A 780 16.30 -26.17 -12.88
N HIS A 781 15.34 -25.31 -12.54
CA HIS A 781 14.53 -25.41 -11.34
C HIS A 781 13.03 -25.56 -11.62
N GLY A 782 12.68 -26.25 -12.69
CA GLY A 782 11.32 -26.77 -12.84
C GLY A 782 11.02 -27.84 -11.78
N TRP A 783 9.75 -28.18 -11.54
CA TRP A 783 9.45 -29.31 -10.64
C TRP A 783 10.12 -30.61 -11.15
N PRO A 784 10.74 -31.43 -10.28
CA PRO A 784 10.81 -31.33 -8.81
C PRO A 784 11.97 -30.49 -8.25
N ALA A 785 12.91 -30.04 -9.09
CA ALA A 785 14.08 -29.27 -8.66
C ALA A 785 13.76 -27.90 -8.06
N SER A 786 12.58 -27.34 -8.34
CA SER A 786 12.02 -26.17 -7.64
C SER A 786 11.98 -26.30 -6.10
N HIS A 787 12.07 -27.53 -5.56
CA HIS A 787 12.03 -27.82 -4.14
C HIS A 787 13.34 -28.44 -3.61
N CYS A 788 14.45 -28.34 -4.36
CA CYS A 788 15.73 -28.83 -3.88
C CYS A 788 16.37 -27.88 -2.86
N GLU A 789 17.09 -28.44 -1.90
CA GLU A 789 17.72 -27.71 -0.79
C GLU A 789 18.64 -26.58 -1.30
N ALA A 790 19.47 -26.84 -2.31
CA ALA A 790 20.39 -25.83 -2.86
C ALA A 790 19.67 -24.64 -3.53
N HIS A 791 18.54 -24.88 -4.20
CA HIS A 791 17.74 -23.81 -4.83
C HIS A 791 16.97 -22.99 -3.78
N LEU A 792 16.45 -23.65 -2.75
CA LEU A 792 15.83 -22.98 -1.61
C LEU A 792 16.87 -22.14 -0.84
N GLU A 793 18.10 -22.64 -0.70
CA GLU A 793 19.22 -21.93 -0.08
C GLU A 793 19.68 -20.71 -0.89
N THR A 794 19.65 -20.73 -2.23
CA THR A 794 20.03 -19.56 -3.04
C THR A 794 19.12 -18.36 -2.84
N PHE A 795 17.82 -18.56 -2.61
CA PHE A 795 16.91 -17.45 -2.27
C PHE A 795 17.09 -16.97 -0.82
N LEU A 796 17.55 -17.84 0.08
CA LEU A 796 17.91 -17.45 1.44
C LEU A 796 19.22 -16.65 1.49
N ASP A 797 20.16 -16.91 0.58
CA ASP A 797 21.47 -16.24 0.50
C ASP A 797 21.45 -14.93 -0.33
N GLU A 798 20.61 -14.81 -1.37
CA GLU A 798 20.40 -13.54 -2.10
C GLU A 798 19.57 -12.52 -1.28
N GLU A 799 18.80 -12.99 -0.29
CA GLU A 799 18.00 -12.17 0.63
C GLU A 799 18.65 -11.95 2.02
N GLY A 800 19.86 -12.47 2.25
CA GLY A 800 20.54 -12.29 3.53
C GLY A 800 21.97 -12.83 3.55
N GLY A 801 22.96 -11.93 3.65
CA GLY A 801 24.34 -12.29 3.93
C GLY A 801 24.52 -12.93 5.32
N MET A 802 24.17 -14.20 5.47
CA MET A 802 24.42 -15.00 6.66
C MET A 802 25.78 -15.69 6.52
N LYS A 803 26.87 -15.01 6.91
CA LYS A 803 28.17 -15.69 7.03
C LYS A 803 28.11 -16.71 8.17
N LYS A 804 28.13 -17.98 7.74
CA LYS A 804 28.30 -19.23 8.51
C LYS A 804 29.11 -19.05 9.81
N SER A 805 28.48 -19.38 10.93
CA SER A 805 29.20 -19.84 12.12
C SER A 805 30.04 -21.06 11.74
N LYS A 806 31.33 -21.02 12.08
CA LYS A 806 32.35 -22.03 11.75
C LYS A 806 31.90 -23.45 12.11
N MET A 807 31.63 -24.28 11.10
CA MET A 807 31.86 -25.73 11.21
C MET A 807 33.11 -26.10 10.41
N LYS A 808 33.97 -26.86 11.08
CA LYS A 808 35.39 -27.09 10.77
C LYS A 808 35.61 -27.62 9.36
N THR A 809 36.67 -27.09 8.75
CA THR A 809 37.41 -27.68 7.64
C THR A 809 37.73 -29.14 7.94
N ALA A 810 37.30 -30.06 7.09
CA ALA A 810 37.83 -31.42 7.04
C ALA A 810 38.06 -31.80 5.57
N LYS A 811 39.24 -31.47 5.07
CA LYS A 811 39.89 -32.21 3.99
C LYS A 811 40.30 -33.58 4.54
N ASN A 812 40.08 -34.62 3.74
CA ASN A 812 40.72 -35.94 3.75
C ASN A 812 40.51 -36.85 4.99
N ALA A 813 39.73 -37.91 4.80
CA ALA A 813 39.87 -39.20 5.48
C ALA A 813 39.26 -40.27 4.55
N ALA A 814 40.03 -40.91 3.66
CA ALA A 814 40.68 -42.20 3.91
C ALA A 814 39.97 -43.08 4.97
N ALA A 815 39.31 -44.11 4.46
CA ALA A 815 38.94 -45.41 5.05
C ALA A 815 38.97 -45.57 6.58
N ASP A 816 37.79 -45.73 7.16
CA ASP A 816 37.59 -46.49 8.40
C ASP A 816 36.50 -47.57 8.17
N PRO A 817 36.84 -48.88 8.16
CA PRO A 817 35.91 -49.96 7.84
C PRO A 817 35.13 -50.50 9.06
N GLY A 818 34.83 -49.64 10.05
CA GLY A 818 34.20 -50.06 11.31
C GLY A 818 32.78 -49.53 11.61
N ALA A 819 32.28 -48.53 10.88
CA ALA A 819 30.98 -47.90 11.15
C ALA A 819 29.86 -48.45 10.23
N SER A 820 29.68 -49.76 10.24
CA SER A 820 28.73 -50.50 9.39
C SER A 820 27.55 -51.02 10.23
N ALA A 821 26.53 -50.18 10.47
CA ALA A 821 25.16 -50.62 10.77
C ALA A 821 24.13 -49.47 10.92
N SER A 822 24.53 -48.24 11.28
CA SER A 822 23.57 -47.18 11.65
C SER A 822 23.43 -46.03 10.66
N LYS A 823 23.90 -46.18 9.41
CA LYS A 823 23.79 -45.15 8.35
C LYS A 823 23.07 -45.62 7.07
N GLN A 824 22.41 -46.78 7.10
CA GLN A 824 21.71 -47.35 5.93
C GLN A 824 20.17 -47.28 6.02
N ALA A 825 19.61 -46.54 6.98
CA ALA A 825 18.17 -46.56 7.26
C ALA A 825 17.50 -45.17 7.30
N GLU A 826 18.07 -44.14 6.66
CA GLU A 826 17.26 -42.98 6.24
C GLU A 826 16.63 -43.33 4.89
N LYS A 827 15.37 -43.76 4.92
CA LYS A 827 14.59 -44.04 3.70
C LYS A 827 14.47 -42.76 2.87
N LYS A 828 14.79 -42.84 1.57
CA LYS A 828 14.65 -41.74 0.60
C LYS A 828 13.18 -41.34 0.50
N THR A 829 12.84 -40.10 0.81
CA THR A 829 11.47 -39.58 0.73
C THR A 829 10.98 -39.59 -0.74
N PRO A 830 9.66 -39.61 -1.00
CA PRO A 830 9.13 -39.58 -2.37
C PRO A 830 9.65 -38.42 -3.23
N LEU A 831 9.75 -37.22 -2.64
CA LEU A 831 10.28 -36.04 -3.32
C LEU A 831 11.79 -36.18 -3.63
N ARG A 832 12.57 -36.77 -2.71
CA ARG A 832 14.00 -37.01 -2.91
C ARG A 832 14.24 -37.95 -4.09
N ARG A 833 13.42 -39.01 -4.23
CA ARG A 833 13.52 -39.94 -5.35
C ARG A 833 13.28 -39.26 -6.69
N ALA A 834 12.24 -38.42 -6.77
CA ALA A 834 11.96 -37.63 -7.97
C ALA A 834 13.11 -36.67 -8.32
N LEU A 835 13.69 -36.02 -7.31
CA LEU A 835 14.83 -35.11 -7.51
C LEU A 835 16.09 -35.84 -8.00
N GLU A 836 16.35 -37.06 -7.53
CA GLU A 836 17.54 -37.83 -7.91
C GLU A 836 17.57 -38.23 -9.39
N VAL A 837 16.41 -38.35 -10.02
CA VAL A 837 16.30 -38.68 -11.46
C VAL A 837 16.21 -37.44 -12.34
N TYR A 838 15.75 -36.30 -11.80
CA TYR A 838 15.51 -35.09 -12.58
C TYR A 838 16.74 -34.61 -13.35
N THR A 839 16.55 -34.33 -14.64
CA THR A 839 17.58 -33.75 -15.51
C THR A 839 16.96 -32.64 -16.36
N PRO A 840 17.48 -31.41 -16.33
CA PRO A 840 16.98 -30.33 -17.18
C PRO A 840 17.01 -30.71 -18.67
N PRO A 841 15.89 -30.55 -19.42
CA PRO A 841 15.82 -30.98 -20.81
C PRO A 841 16.67 -30.08 -21.71
N THR A 842 17.53 -30.70 -22.51
CA THR A 842 18.48 -29.99 -23.40
C THR A 842 18.40 -30.44 -24.86
N THR A 843 17.91 -31.65 -25.14
CA THR A 843 17.76 -32.16 -26.51
C THR A 843 16.43 -31.71 -27.11
N GLN A 844 16.34 -31.61 -28.44
CA GLN A 844 15.10 -31.22 -29.12
C GLN A 844 13.93 -32.17 -28.77
N LYS A 845 14.22 -33.46 -28.66
CA LYS A 845 13.22 -34.47 -28.30
C LYS A 845 12.79 -34.31 -26.83
N ALA A 846 13.72 -34.09 -25.90
CA ALA A 846 13.37 -33.77 -24.51
C ALA A 846 12.56 -32.47 -24.38
N LEU A 847 12.81 -31.46 -25.22
CA LEU A 847 12.02 -30.22 -25.25
C LEU A 847 10.59 -30.46 -25.78
N THR A 848 10.40 -31.32 -26.78
CA THR A 848 9.04 -31.71 -27.20
C THR A 848 8.29 -32.41 -26.07
N LEU A 849 8.96 -33.28 -25.32
CA LEU A 849 8.38 -33.93 -24.14
C LEU A 849 8.05 -32.93 -23.02
N LEU A 850 8.89 -31.90 -22.82
CA LEU A 850 8.62 -30.80 -21.89
C LEU A 850 7.38 -29.99 -22.29
N HIS A 851 7.18 -29.71 -23.59
CA HIS A 851 5.98 -29.02 -24.07
C HIS A 851 4.71 -29.82 -23.77
N LEU A 852 4.74 -31.12 -24.04
CA LEU A 852 3.65 -32.04 -23.69
C LEU A 852 3.39 -32.06 -22.18
N ALA A 853 4.45 -32.08 -21.35
CA ALA A 853 4.33 -32.07 -19.90
C ALA A 853 3.64 -30.79 -19.39
N ARG A 854 4.02 -29.62 -19.89
CA ARG A 854 3.41 -28.32 -19.55
C ARG A 854 1.92 -28.30 -19.92
N LEU A 855 1.60 -28.68 -21.16
CA LEU A 855 0.23 -28.79 -21.63
C LEU A 855 -0.62 -29.75 -20.79
N ALA A 856 -0.09 -30.93 -20.48
CA ALA A 856 -0.77 -31.94 -19.68
C ALA A 856 -1.03 -31.45 -18.25
N ARG A 857 -0.10 -30.69 -17.66
CA ARG A 857 -0.26 -30.07 -16.33
C ARG A 857 -1.40 -29.06 -16.35
N THR A 858 -1.35 -28.07 -17.25
CA THR A 858 -2.37 -27.02 -17.33
C THR A 858 -3.75 -27.60 -17.67
N ALA A 859 -3.83 -28.55 -18.61
CA ALA A 859 -5.08 -29.27 -18.89
C ALA A 859 -5.64 -29.98 -17.65
N SER A 860 -4.77 -30.60 -16.85
CA SER A 860 -5.18 -31.26 -15.60
C SER A 860 -5.66 -30.26 -14.53
N HIS A 861 -5.04 -29.09 -14.45
CA HIS A 861 -5.48 -27.98 -13.60
C HIS A 861 -6.89 -27.51 -13.98
N GLU A 862 -7.12 -27.23 -15.27
CA GLU A 862 -8.42 -26.78 -15.77
C GLU A 862 -9.53 -27.84 -15.62
N PHE A 863 -9.18 -29.13 -15.77
CA PHE A 863 -10.11 -30.20 -15.43
C PHE A 863 -10.51 -30.16 -13.95
N GLY A 864 -9.59 -29.84 -13.05
CA GLY A 864 -9.89 -29.64 -11.63
C GLY A 864 -11.01 -28.62 -11.40
N HIS A 865 -10.97 -27.49 -12.11
CA HIS A 865 -12.04 -26.48 -12.05
C HIS A 865 -13.38 -27.01 -12.57
N CYS A 866 -13.38 -27.91 -13.55
CA CYS A 866 -14.60 -28.58 -14.03
C CYS A 866 -15.19 -29.56 -13.00
N PHE A 867 -14.36 -30.12 -12.11
CA PHE A 867 -14.80 -30.80 -10.88
C PHE A 867 -15.26 -29.83 -9.77
N GLY A 868 -15.26 -28.52 -10.01
CA GLY A 868 -15.64 -27.48 -9.06
C GLY A 868 -14.58 -27.18 -7.99
N ILE A 869 -13.34 -27.62 -8.21
CA ILE A 869 -12.20 -27.41 -7.31
C ILE A 869 -11.65 -26.00 -7.56
N GLY A 870 -11.48 -25.19 -6.52
CA GLY A 870 -10.81 -23.87 -6.61
C GLY A 870 -9.30 -23.96 -6.45
N HIS A 871 -8.59 -22.83 -6.55
CA HIS A 871 -7.15 -22.78 -6.31
C HIS A 871 -6.79 -23.28 -4.89
N CYS A 872 -5.68 -24.02 -4.80
CA CYS A 872 -5.22 -24.65 -3.57
C CYS A 872 -4.07 -23.86 -2.95
N THR A 873 -4.16 -23.62 -1.63
CA THR A 873 -3.14 -22.92 -0.85
C THR A 873 -2.62 -23.74 0.33
N TYR A 874 -3.03 -25.02 0.46
CA TYR A 874 -2.68 -25.88 1.60
C TYR A 874 -1.33 -26.58 1.47
N TYR A 875 -0.97 -26.99 0.25
CA TYR A 875 0.22 -27.78 -0.09
C TYR A 875 0.69 -27.41 -1.50
N ALA A 876 1.91 -27.78 -1.85
CA ALA A 876 2.30 -27.84 -3.24
C ALA A 876 1.32 -28.77 -3.99
N CYS A 877 0.61 -28.26 -4.99
CA CYS A 877 -0.50 -28.94 -5.65
C CYS A 877 -0.65 -28.44 -7.10
N ILE A 878 -1.03 -29.33 -8.01
CA ILE A 878 -1.37 -28.96 -9.39
C ILE A 878 -2.52 -27.93 -9.47
N MET A 879 -3.35 -27.84 -8.43
CA MET A 879 -4.43 -26.85 -8.32
C MET A 879 -3.97 -25.50 -7.74
N GLN A 880 -2.67 -25.26 -7.57
CA GLN A 880 -2.17 -23.93 -7.23
C GLN A 880 -2.36 -22.98 -8.40
N GLY A 881 -2.83 -21.77 -8.10
CA GLY A 881 -2.84 -20.68 -9.05
C GLY A 881 -1.43 -20.24 -9.46
N SER A 882 -1.31 -19.59 -10.61
CA SER A 882 -0.04 -19.08 -11.14
C SER A 882 -0.24 -17.74 -11.87
N ALA A 883 0.59 -16.76 -11.54
CA ALA A 883 0.58 -15.42 -12.13
C ALA A 883 1.61 -15.24 -13.26
N SER A 884 2.40 -16.27 -13.57
CA SER A 884 3.39 -16.28 -14.67
C SER A 884 3.74 -17.71 -15.11
N LEU A 885 4.34 -17.85 -16.29
CA LEU A 885 4.86 -19.14 -16.77
C LEU A 885 6.01 -19.69 -15.90
N ALA A 886 6.84 -18.80 -15.37
CA ALA A 886 7.92 -19.16 -14.44
C ALA A 886 7.37 -19.70 -13.11
N GLU A 887 6.24 -19.19 -12.64
CA GLU A 887 5.53 -19.78 -11.49
C GLU A 887 4.90 -21.13 -11.83
N ASP A 888 4.15 -21.21 -12.94
CA ASP A 888 3.49 -22.44 -13.36
C ASP A 888 4.49 -23.60 -13.60
N ALA A 889 5.68 -23.31 -14.15
CA ALA A 889 6.75 -24.30 -14.34
C ALA A 889 7.27 -24.94 -13.04
N ARG A 890 7.11 -24.27 -11.90
CA ARG A 890 7.56 -24.75 -10.57
C ARG A 890 6.51 -25.62 -9.86
N GLN A 891 5.26 -25.59 -10.32
CA GLN A 891 4.14 -26.31 -9.69
C GLN A 891 4.22 -27.83 -9.95
N PRO A 892 3.83 -28.66 -8.96
CA PRO A 892 3.88 -30.11 -9.11
C PRO A 892 2.75 -30.64 -10.00
N PRO A 893 2.94 -31.78 -10.68
CA PRO A 893 1.91 -32.41 -11.51
C PRO A 893 0.96 -33.34 -10.73
N TYR A 894 0.87 -33.22 -9.41
CA TYR A 894 0.04 -34.08 -8.55
C TYR A 894 -0.98 -33.28 -7.71
N LEU A 895 -2.03 -33.96 -7.26
CA LEU A 895 -3.00 -33.41 -6.31
C LEU A 895 -2.51 -33.59 -4.87
N CYS A 896 -2.68 -32.57 -4.03
CA CYS A 896 -2.46 -32.67 -2.60
C CYS A 896 -3.58 -33.48 -1.90
N PRO A 897 -3.41 -33.89 -0.63
CA PRO A 897 -4.43 -34.66 0.09
C PRO A 897 -5.83 -34.02 0.13
N VAL A 898 -5.92 -32.69 0.18
CA VAL A 898 -7.19 -31.96 0.21
C VAL A 898 -7.94 -32.07 -1.11
N ASP A 899 -7.26 -31.83 -2.23
CA ASP A 899 -7.88 -31.86 -3.57
C ASP A 899 -8.05 -33.28 -4.10
N GLU A 900 -7.13 -34.19 -3.75
CA GLU A 900 -7.29 -35.62 -4.00
C GLU A 900 -8.57 -36.14 -3.36
N ALA A 901 -8.87 -35.76 -2.11
CA ALA A 901 -10.11 -36.17 -1.45
C ALA A 901 -11.37 -35.70 -2.20
N LYS A 902 -11.34 -34.50 -2.81
CA LYS A 902 -12.45 -33.99 -3.65
C LYS A 902 -12.63 -34.84 -4.90
N VAL A 903 -11.53 -35.16 -5.61
CA VAL A 903 -11.57 -35.99 -6.82
C VAL A 903 -12.02 -37.42 -6.50
N LEU A 904 -11.52 -38.04 -5.44
CA LEU A 904 -11.95 -39.36 -5.00
C LEU A 904 -13.45 -39.34 -4.64
N ARG A 905 -13.94 -38.26 -4.03
CA ARG A 905 -15.37 -38.11 -3.71
C ARG A 905 -16.24 -37.88 -4.94
N ALA A 906 -15.76 -37.14 -5.94
CA ALA A 906 -16.46 -36.91 -7.20
C ALA A 906 -16.56 -38.20 -8.04
N THR A 907 -15.49 -38.99 -8.08
CA THR A 907 -15.36 -40.18 -8.94
C THR A 907 -15.76 -41.50 -8.27
N GLY A 908 -15.78 -41.54 -6.93
CA GLY A 908 -16.13 -42.73 -6.15
C GLY A 908 -17.64 -42.93 -6.00
N LYS A 909 -18.24 -43.89 -6.71
CA LYS A 909 -19.66 -44.27 -6.56
C LYS A 909 -19.98 -44.73 -5.12
N GLY A 910 -20.81 -43.98 -4.40
CA GLY A 910 -21.57 -44.48 -3.23
C GLY A 910 -20.73 -45.02 -2.06
N VAL A 911 -19.49 -44.56 -1.88
CA VAL A 911 -18.61 -45.08 -0.83
C VAL A 911 -18.84 -44.33 0.49
N VAL A 912 -19.36 -45.06 1.49
CA VAL A 912 -19.73 -44.56 2.82
C VAL A 912 -18.64 -44.85 3.87
N ASN A 913 -17.57 -45.61 3.54
CA ASN A 913 -16.53 -46.01 4.50
C ASN A 913 -15.10 -45.85 3.94
N GLU A 914 -14.20 -45.34 4.77
CA GLU A 914 -12.78 -45.03 4.55
C GLU A 914 -11.97 -46.16 3.89
N ARG A 915 -12.21 -47.42 4.27
CA ARG A 915 -11.44 -48.57 3.74
C ARG A 915 -11.51 -48.73 2.21
N ARG A 916 -12.68 -48.45 1.64
CA ARG A 916 -12.88 -48.52 0.17
C ARG A 916 -12.25 -47.32 -0.54
N MET A 917 -12.16 -46.17 0.12
CA MET A 917 -11.50 -44.98 -0.42
C MET A 917 -9.98 -45.19 -0.53
N GLU A 918 -9.37 -45.83 0.47
CA GLU A 918 -7.94 -46.17 0.45
C GLU A 918 -7.59 -47.15 -0.67
N GLU A 919 -8.43 -48.18 -0.89
CA GLU A 919 -8.24 -49.12 -2.00
C GLU A 919 -8.34 -48.41 -3.37
N TRP A 920 -9.28 -47.47 -3.51
CA TRP A 920 -9.48 -46.69 -4.72
C TRP A 920 -8.28 -45.75 -5.00
N ARG A 921 -7.80 -45.05 -3.96
CA ARG A 921 -6.59 -44.22 -4.02
C ARG A 921 -5.39 -45.03 -4.51
N ARG A 922 -5.13 -46.19 -3.90
CA ARG A 922 -4.00 -47.06 -4.29
C ARG A 922 -4.08 -47.51 -5.75
N LYS A 923 -5.26 -47.92 -6.23
CA LYS A 923 -5.45 -48.31 -7.64
C LYS A 923 -5.14 -47.16 -8.59
N ARG A 924 -5.57 -45.94 -8.26
CA ARG A 924 -5.25 -44.73 -9.05
C ARG A 924 -3.75 -44.47 -9.12
N LEU A 925 -3.04 -44.57 -7.99
CA LEU A 925 -1.58 -44.37 -7.95
C LEU A 925 -0.84 -45.42 -8.81
N VAL A 926 -1.24 -46.69 -8.75
CA VAL A 926 -0.65 -47.74 -9.60
C VAL A 926 -0.82 -47.42 -11.10
N VAL A 927 -2.02 -47.01 -11.51
CA VAL A 927 -2.28 -46.63 -12.92
C VAL A 927 -1.45 -45.42 -13.33
N MET A 928 -1.32 -44.42 -12.45
CA MET A 928 -0.51 -43.22 -12.72
C MET A 928 0.97 -43.55 -12.91
N ARG A 929 1.52 -44.42 -12.05
CA ARG A 929 2.89 -44.93 -12.19
C ARG A 929 3.10 -45.67 -13.50
N GLU A 930 2.19 -46.58 -13.85
CA GLU A 930 2.28 -47.37 -15.10
C GLU A 930 2.21 -46.50 -16.35
N PHE A 931 1.37 -45.46 -16.34
CA PHE A 931 1.31 -44.47 -17.42
C PHE A 931 2.62 -43.71 -17.57
N CYS A 932 3.16 -43.16 -16.47
CA CYS A 932 4.39 -42.40 -16.49
C CYS A 932 5.56 -43.24 -17.02
N ARG A 933 5.68 -44.48 -16.53
CA ARG A 933 6.68 -45.44 -17.01
C ARG A 933 6.55 -45.71 -18.51
N GLY A 934 5.32 -45.90 -18.99
CA GLY A 934 5.07 -46.10 -20.42
C GLY A 934 5.53 -44.93 -21.29
N VAL A 935 5.33 -43.70 -20.82
CA VAL A 935 5.83 -42.49 -21.50
C VAL A 935 7.37 -42.46 -21.49
N VAL A 936 8.00 -42.76 -20.36
CA VAL A 936 9.47 -42.79 -20.27
C VAL A 936 10.06 -43.85 -21.22
N ASP A 937 9.48 -45.06 -21.24
CA ASP A 937 9.88 -46.16 -22.11
C ASP A 937 9.75 -45.80 -23.61
N GLU A 938 8.67 -45.12 -23.98
CA GLU A 938 8.43 -44.67 -25.36
C GLU A 938 9.46 -43.62 -25.82
N TRP A 939 9.85 -42.71 -24.92
CA TRP A 939 10.77 -41.62 -25.24
C TRP A 939 12.25 -41.98 -25.10
N GLY A 940 12.58 -43.10 -24.43
CA GLY A 940 13.93 -43.64 -24.31
C GLY A 940 14.82 -42.76 -23.42
N GLU A 941 16.08 -42.52 -23.84
CA GLU A 941 17.01 -41.67 -23.08
C GLU A 941 16.49 -40.23 -22.89
N ASP A 942 15.71 -39.70 -23.85
CA ASP A 942 15.10 -38.36 -23.73
C ASP A 942 13.89 -38.34 -22.78
N GLY A 943 13.35 -39.52 -22.44
CA GLY A 943 12.32 -39.69 -21.41
C GLY A 943 12.90 -39.66 -19.99
N LYS A 944 14.20 -39.97 -19.84
CA LYS A 944 14.88 -39.93 -18.55
C LYS A 944 15.11 -38.51 -18.06
N GLY A 945 14.96 -38.31 -16.76
CA GLY A 945 14.96 -37.05 -16.06
C GLY A 945 13.79 -36.13 -16.35
N SER A 946 12.81 -36.56 -17.16
CA SER A 946 11.61 -35.80 -17.48
C SER A 946 10.65 -35.71 -16.29
N MET A 947 9.67 -34.80 -16.37
CA MET A 947 8.59 -34.69 -15.39
C MET A 947 7.85 -36.03 -15.20
N PHE A 948 7.70 -36.84 -16.25
CA PHE A 948 7.03 -38.14 -16.17
C PHE A 948 7.83 -39.16 -15.37
N GLU A 949 9.15 -39.28 -15.57
CA GLU A 949 9.99 -40.15 -14.74
C GLU A 949 10.03 -39.67 -13.28
N CYS A 950 10.13 -38.35 -13.08
CA CYS A 950 10.07 -37.76 -11.74
C CYS A 950 8.74 -38.09 -11.02
N LEU A 951 7.61 -38.02 -11.73
CA LEU A 951 6.30 -38.37 -11.19
C LEU A 951 6.17 -39.87 -10.94
N GLU A 952 6.72 -40.74 -11.80
CA GLU A 952 6.78 -42.18 -11.56
C GLU A 952 7.50 -42.50 -10.24
N GLU A 953 8.68 -41.92 -10.03
CA GLU A 953 9.49 -42.13 -8.84
C GLU A 953 8.80 -41.59 -7.58
N TRP A 954 8.18 -40.41 -7.66
CA TRP A 954 7.40 -39.85 -6.57
C TRP A 954 6.22 -40.76 -6.18
N VAL A 955 5.46 -41.26 -7.17
CA VAL A 955 4.33 -42.18 -6.93
C VAL A 955 4.79 -43.52 -6.35
N SER A 956 5.93 -44.03 -6.83
CA SER A 956 6.51 -45.28 -6.32
C SER A 956 6.88 -45.15 -4.84
N GLY A 957 7.52 -44.04 -4.47
CA GLY A 957 7.80 -43.74 -3.06
C GLY A 957 6.53 -43.61 -2.22
N LEU A 958 5.47 -42.99 -2.75
CA LEU A 958 4.21 -42.86 -2.04
C LEU A 958 3.53 -44.22 -1.77
N LEU A 959 3.56 -45.13 -2.74
CA LEU A 959 3.03 -46.49 -2.60
C LEU A 959 3.79 -47.29 -1.53
N GLU A 960 5.12 -47.17 -1.46
CA GLU A 960 5.95 -47.81 -0.43
C GLU A 960 5.58 -47.29 0.97
N VAL A 961 5.42 -45.96 1.13
CA VAL A 961 5.00 -45.36 2.41
C VAL A 961 3.62 -45.89 2.85
N GLU A 962 2.68 -46.09 1.92
CA GLU A 962 1.37 -46.68 2.25
C GLU A 962 1.47 -48.15 2.69
N GLU A 963 2.38 -48.93 2.12
CA GLU A 963 2.61 -50.34 2.48
C GLU A 963 3.23 -50.47 3.87
N GLU A 964 4.23 -49.63 4.18
CA GLU A 964 4.87 -49.59 5.49
C GLU A 964 3.89 -49.23 6.61
N ARG A 965 3.00 -48.25 6.38
CA ARG A 965 1.96 -47.86 7.34
C ARG A 965 1.02 -49.04 7.66
N LYS A 966 0.66 -49.84 6.66
CA LYS A 966 -0.20 -51.03 6.85
C LYS A 966 0.52 -52.14 7.61
N GLU A 967 1.81 -52.33 7.37
CA GLU A 967 2.61 -53.28 8.16
C GLU A 967 2.72 -52.86 9.62
N GLU A 968 2.90 -51.56 9.88
CA GLU A 968 3.00 -51.02 11.24
C GLU A 968 1.66 -51.12 12.00
N GLU A 969 0.53 -50.80 11.35
CA GLU A 969 -0.81 -51.01 11.90
C GLU A 969 -1.09 -52.50 12.21
N ASN A 970 -0.69 -53.42 11.32
CA ASN A 970 -0.83 -54.86 11.57
C ASN A 970 0.05 -55.34 12.74
N ARG A 971 1.28 -54.80 12.88
CA ARG A 971 2.17 -55.10 14.03
C ARG A 971 1.64 -54.53 15.35
N GLU A 972 0.96 -53.37 15.33
CA GLU A 972 0.33 -52.77 16.51
C GLU A 972 -0.89 -53.59 16.96
N VAL A 973 -1.67 -54.12 16.01
CA VAL A 973 -2.77 -55.07 16.29
C VAL A 973 -2.26 -56.40 16.82
N GLU A 974 -1.15 -56.95 16.30
CA GLU A 974 -0.51 -58.15 16.87
C GLU A 974 0.08 -57.91 18.28
N ARG A 975 0.62 -56.72 18.58
CA ARG A 975 1.11 -56.36 19.93
C ARG A 975 0.02 -56.29 20.99
N VAL A 976 -1.23 -56.03 20.61
CA VAL A 976 -2.40 -56.02 21.51
C VAL A 976 -2.91 -57.45 21.81
N ILE A 977 -2.49 -58.45 21.02
CA ILE A 977 -2.80 -59.88 21.24
C ILE A 977 -1.61 -60.55 21.93
N ILE A 978 -1.22 -60.08 23.13
CA ILE A 978 -0.31 -60.81 24.01
C ILE A 978 -0.82 -60.77 25.46
N ASP A 979 -1.14 -61.97 25.95
CA ASP A 979 -1.38 -62.45 27.31
C ASP A 979 -2.70 -62.12 28.04
N LEU A 980 -3.69 -63.00 27.84
CA LEU A 980 -4.65 -63.39 28.88
C LEU A 980 -4.67 -64.92 28.96
N THR A 981 -3.57 -65.52 29.40
CA THR A 981 -3.61 -66.82 30.09
C THR A 981 -3.41 -66.58 31.59
N MET A 982 -4.50 -66.39 32.33
CA MET A 982 -4.55 -66.77 33.76
C MET A 982 -5.98 -67.23 34.11
N ASP A 983 -6.01 -68.41 34.70
CA ASP A 983 -7.15 -69.19 35.16
C ASP A 983 -8.06 -68.42 36.14
N ASP A 984 -9.37 -68.37 35.82
CA ASP A 984 -10.54 -68.78 36.62
C ASP A 984 -11.84 -68.12 36.12
#